data_AF-A0AAV4ZX32-F1
#
_entry.id   AF-A0AAV4ZX32-F1
#
_cell.length_a   1.000
_cell.length_b   1.000
_cell.length_c   1.000
_cell.angle_alpha   90.00
_cell.angle_beta   90.00
_cell.angle_gamma   90.00
#
_symmetry.space_group_name_H-M   'P 1'
#
loop_
_entity.id
_entity.type
_entity.pdbx_description
1 polymer ?
#
loop_
_entity_poly.entity_id
_entity_poly.type
_entity_poly.pdbx_seq_one_letter_code
_entity_poly.pdbx_strand_id
1 'polypeptide(L)'
;MEKPPNVKIPQKRIGFVTFRTAIFAILSLFFLNNLFHKFSDPFLPNSVLLNRDDESVVRDPLTFEWGKITPSANLQWHTCGEQRECARLELPMDHLQPSGETVAIALVRVPASNKEDYRGPILLNPGGPGGSGVMFAHRIGNTYQKLIGDEYDIVGFDPRGIGATTPKVSSFLDDTERGVWDAGVPPLMNSTSDAFIQAYSRANIFGQLAFSRSKHAAEYVSTANVARDMLNITNAFGFEKLKYWGFSYGTLLGGTFAAMFPDHVERLIIDGRWYSNLVDTDKILTYIFDACVAAGEDCPLYAPTSNEVEARVEAIFESLREKPIPAFNGTHYAVLDYKTVKSLLFTDLYKPFTSIGPFFDALAALEKGNGDPMLNQISAIRETPKCGGVPKSSIVPVSIAEGGVAVRCGEGQGVGFTIGDLRTHFEELRNLSVFADVWSEIRIECSGWKIKAKERYEGDFNTTTSFPLLIIGNTRDPVTPLFAAKKAHEGFHNSALLTVDTPGHCSSAGTSPVALKYIRDYFREGALPPVGTVCPIEDKLFIKNSENTMAALNMKEEERQFLELTKEFVQVLHFPIVSVANVPQLAADILIATFSLSRIAVFDPKYHVPVVGARELSDHLGVTTPCELFGSDDFGFVVLQQRSPVLKTQKEAFISAANSVFREFAFKSVLFVTAIDSTYRTDDQMRTPLFHFTPVDLRNSALSQLTLLPLYTTRTPNQSLRLPGGGLTKRFISSPPEKLDTGFLIWMGMEGDNREDAKLVANVIAKILSIDQKAKDWKIPESWKQGLFGPPNDGTLYG
;
A
#
# COMPACT_ATOMS: atom_id res chain seq x y z
N MET A 1 33.78 -25.50 -65.27
CA MET A 1 32.40 -25.37 -65.80
C MET A 1 31.45 -25.37 -64.61
N GLU A 2 30.52 -24.44 -64.40
CA GLU A 2 30.46 -23.06 -64.90
C GLU A 2 29.37 -22.28 -64.12
N LYS A 3 29.66 -21.05 -63.68
CA LYS A 3 28.63 -20.00 -63.47
C LYS A 3 28.73 -19.09 -64.69
N PRO A 4 27.62 -18.73 -65.37
CA PRO A 4 26.89 -17.49 -65.02
C PRO A 4 25.37 -17.64 -65.36
N PRO A 5 24.57 -16.58 -65.66
CA PRO A 5 24.62 -15.15 -65.33
C PRO A 5 23.44 -14.72 -64.41
N ASN A 6 23.31 -13.53 -63.80
CA ASN A 6 23.95 -12.21 -63.90
C ASN A 6 23.24 -11.15 -64.81
N VAL A 7 23.00 -9.95 -64.24
CA VAL A 7 22.61 -8.65 -64.87
C VAL A 7 21.23 -8.51 -65.54
N LYS A 8 20.42 -7.54 -65.03
CA LYS A 8 19.99 -6.35 -65.81
C LYS A 8 19.51 -5.18 -64.92
N ILE A 9 20.15 -4.02 -65.09
CA ILE A 9 19.78 -2.69 -64.58
C ILE A 9 19.65 -1.76 -65.80
N PRO A 10 18.61 -0.91 -65.90
CA PRO A 10 18.83 0.54 -66.09
C PRO A 10 18.03 1.35 -65.02
N GLN A 11 18.45 2.52 -64.51
CA GLN A 11 18.73 3.83 -65.18
C GLN A 11 17.48 4.43 -65.87
N LYS A 12 17.20 5.75 -65.95
CA LYS A 12 17.90 7.04 -65.68
C LYS A 12 16.79 8.13 -65.49
N ARG A 13 16.94 9.46 -65.27
CA ARG A 13 17.96 10.54 -65.42
C ARG A 13 17.86 11.52 -64.21
N ILE A 14 18.91 12.21 -63.72
CA ILE A 14 19.46 13.56 -64.09
C ILE A 14 18.44 14.72 -63.92
N GLY A 15 18.71 15.86 -63.24
CA GLY A 15 19.93 16.39 -62.57
C GLY A 15 19.60 17.70 -61.80
N PHE A 16 20.50 18.62 -61.41
CA PHE A 16 21.96 18.76 -61.59
C PHE A 16 22.52 19.86 -60.63
N VAL A 17 23.87 19.93 -60.46
CA VAL A 17 24.72 21.06 -59.97
C VAL A 17 25.39 20.93 -58.58
N THR A 18 26.69 21.22 -58.59
CA THR A 18 27.78 21.28 -57.58
C THR A 18 27.54 22.18 -56.36
N PHE A 19 28.28 22.13 -55.22
CA PHE A 19 29.65 21.66 -54.89
C PHE A 19 29.76 21.40 -53.33
N ARG A 20 30.84 20.95 -52.65
CA ARG A 20 32.25 20.60 -52.95
C ARG A 20 32.79 19.52 -51.95
N THR A 21 34.11 19.30 -51.93
CA THR A 21 35.00 18.44 -51.12
C THR A 21 35.29 18.98 -49.69
N ALA A 22 35.31 18.23 -48.56
CA ALA A 22 36.19 17.11 -48.08
C ALA A 22 37.53 17.61 -47.41
N ILE A 23 38.27 16.91 -46.50
CA ILE A 23 38.41 15.47 -46.14
C ILE A 23 39.17 15.21 -44.77
N PHE A 24 39.25 13.94 -44.30
CA PHE A 24 40.18 13.27 -43.32
C PHE A 24 40.14 13.41 -41.76
N ALA A 25 39.73 12.30 -41.11
CA ALA A 25 40.38 11.49 -40.04
C ALA A 25 41.01 12.03 -38.71
N ILE A 26 40.34 11.68 -37.60
CA ILE A 26 40.78 10.80 -36.47
C ILE A 26 42.14 11.02 -35.75
N LEU A 27 42.02 11.34 -34.43
CA LEU A 27 42.84 11.01 -33.24
C LEU A 27 44.39 10.97 -33.31
N SER A 28 45.03 11.80 -32.46
CA SER A 28 46.30 11.50 -31.77
C SER A 28 46.43 12.34 -30.48
N LEU A 29 47.38 11.99 -29.61
CA LEU A 29 47.40 12.40 -28.19
C LEU A 29 48.24 13.66 -27.87
N PHE A 30 47.73 14.43 -26.91
CA PHE A 30 48.44 15.16 -25.83
C PHE A 30 49.37 16.38 -26.09
N PHE A 31 49.35 17.24 -25.04
CA PHE A 31 50.41 18.07 -24.46
C PHE A 31 50.68 19.53 -24.89
N LEU A 32 50.87 20.34 -23.83
CA LEU A 32 51.56 21.65 -23.72
C LEU A 32 50.83 22.91 -24.23
N ASN A 33 50.77 24.02 -23.47
CA ASN A 33 51.13 24.23 -22.06
C ASN A 33 50.36 25.40 -21.38
N ASN A 34 50.49 25.47 -20.05
CA ASN A 34 49.91 26.45 -19.14
C ASN A 34 50.47 27.88 -19.28
N LEU A 35 49.63 28.89 -19.01
CA LEU A 35 49.74 29.86 -17.90
C LEU A 35 48.41 30.68 -17.88
N PHE A 36 47.78 31.01 -16.75
CA PHE A 36 48.31 31.61 -15.52
C PHE A 36 47.85 30.92 -14.21
N HIS A 37 48.66 31.09 -13.16
CA HIS A 37 48.39 30.64 -11.77
C HIS A 37 47.84 31.74 -10.85
N LYS A 38 47.05 31.33 -9.84
CA LYS A 38 47.06 31.72 -8.39
C LYS A 38 45.73 31.26 -7.74
N PHE A 39 45.63 30.76 -6.49
CA PHE A 39 46.54 30.46 -5.36
C PHE A 39 45.93 29.20 -4.65
N SER A 40 46.61 28.04 -4.54
CA SER A 40 47.48 27.54 -3.45
C SER A 40 46.79 26.91 -2.20
N ASP A 41 46.94 25.59 -2.06
CA ASP A 41 46.76 24.73 -0.84
C ASP A 41 47.82 25.01 0.26
N PRO A 42 47.94 24.26 1.40
CA PRO A 42 47.12 23.15 1.96
C PRO A 42 46.76 23.28 3.47
N PHE A 43 46.02 22.30 4.05
CA PHE A 43 46.27 21.57 5.33
C PHE A 43 44.99 20.91 5.92
N LEU A 44 45.15 19.78 6.62
CA LEU A 44 44.17 19.20 7.57
C LEU A 44 44.65 19.48 9.01
N PRO A 45 43.74 19.69 9.98
CA PRO A 45 43.58 18.65 11.01
C PRO A 45 42.17 18.51 11.66
N ASN A 46 41.94 17.31 12.19
CA ASN A 46 41.19 16.94 13.41
C ASN A 46 40.05 17.81 13.97
N SER A 47 38.86 17.19 14.00
CA SER A 47 37.91 17.09 15.13
C SER A 47 37.64 18.32 16.02
N VAL A 48 36.39 18.79 15.96
CA VAL A 48 35.68 19.30 17.16
C VAL A 48 34.44 18.42 17.36
N LEU A 49 34.39 17.72 18.49
CA LEU A 49 33.17 17.09 18.98
C LEU A 49 32.26 18.18 19.55
N LEU A 50 31.07 18.33 18.98
CA LEU A 50 29.90 18.81 19.73
C LEU A 50 28.85 17.71 19.69
N ASN A 51 28.94 16.81 20.67
CA ASN A 51 27.75 16.10 21.11
C ASN A 51 26.75 17.16 21.59
N ARG A 52 25.59 17.21 20.96
CA ARG A 52 24.36 17.46 21.70
C ARG A 52 23.26 16.61 21.12
N ASP A 53 22.66 15.87 22.02
CA ASP A 53 21.58 14.94 21.76
C ASP A 53 20.32 15.74 21.42
N ASP A 54 19.63 15.35 20.36
CA ASP A 54 18.22 15.70 20.15
C ASP A 54 17.56 14.51 19.41
N GLU A 55 16.68 13.82 20.12
CA GLU A 55 16.02 12.60 19.64
C GLU A 55 14.73 12.94 18.85
N SER A 56 13.96 11.93 18.48
CA SER A 56 12.52 12.03 18.10
C SER A 56 12.11 12.60 16.72
N VAL A 57 13.00 12.76 15.73
CA VAL A 57 12.54 12.99 14.34
C VAL A 57 11.95 11.70 13.72
N VAL A 58 10.64 11.55 13.85
CA VAL A 58 9.82 10.40 13.39
C VAL A 58 9.92 10.16 11.88
N ARG A 59 9.99 8.89 11.45
CA ARG A 59 10.06 8.48 10.04
C ARG A 59 9.41 7.11 9.79
N ASP A 60 8.64 6.99 8.70
CA ASP A 60 8.16 5.71 8.12
C ASP A 60 9.29 4.66 8.03
N PRO A 61 9.09 3.39 8.45
CA PRO A 61 10.06 2.30 8.37
C PRO A 61 10.79 2.07 7.04
N LEU A 62 10.23 2.50 5.90
CA LEU A 62 10.92 2.49 4.59
C LEU A 62 11.99 3.60 4.47
N THR A 63 11.83 4.66 5.25
CA THR A 63 12.73 5.84 5.33
C THR A 63 13.48 5.94 6.67
N PHE A 64 13.15 5.04 7.61
CA PHE A 64 13.80 4.89 8.89
C PHE A 64 15.20 4.31 8.71
N GLU A 65 16.20 5.00 9.28
CA GLU A 65 17.60 4.59 9.16
C GLU A 65 17.89 3.46 10.16
N TRP A 66 17.49 2.23 9.84
CA TRP A 66 17.74 1.03 10.66
C TRP A 66 19.21 0.84 11.08
N GLY A 67 20.15 1.36 10.29
CA GLY A 67 21.58 1.40 10.64
C GLY A 67 21.96 2.31 11.81
N LYS A 68 21.06 3.21 12.26
CA LYS A 68 21.24 4.04 13.47
C LYS A 68 20.83 3.35 14.77
N ILE A 69 19.98 2.33 14.71
CA ILE A 69 19.76 1.46 15.88
C ILE A 69 20.97 0.52 15.98
N THR A 70 21.75 0.65 17.06
CA THR A 70 22.76 -0.35 17.43
C THR A 70 22.05 -1.63 17.87
N PRO A 71 22.39 -2.82 17.31
CA PRO A 71 21.84 -4.09 17.79
C PRO A 71 22.17 -4.32 19.28
N SER A 72 21.27 -5.01 19.98
CA SER A 72 21.49 -5.37 21.39
C SER A 72 20.81 -6.69 21.73
N ALA A 73 21.43 -7.46 22.64
CA ALA A 73 20.86 -8.70 23.17
C ALA A 73 19.59 -8.49 24.01
N ASN A 74 19.29 -7.24 24.40
CA ASN A 74 18.04 -6.84 25.06
C ASN A 74 17.28 -5.87 24.14
N LEU A 75 15.94 -5.93 24.13
CA LEU A 75 15.11 -5.02 23.33
C LEU A 75 15.28 -3.56 23.79
N GLN A 76 16.03 -2.77 23.00
CA GLN A 76 16.08 -1.32 23.10
C GLN A 76 15.13 -0.72 22.07
N TRP A 77 14.13 0.03 22.55
CA TRP A 77 13.05 0.57 21.74
C TRP A 77 13.30 2.05 21.40
N HIS A 78 13.15 2.39 20.13
CA HIS A 78 13.33 3.74 19.60
C HIS A 78 12.11 4.16 18.76
N THR A 79 11.62 5.38 18.90
CA THR A 79 10.48 5.89 18.11
C THR A 79 10.76 5.85 16.60
N CYS A 80 9.91 5.17 15.83
CA CYS A 80 10.08 4.93 14.40
C CYS A 80 8.78 5.08 13.58
N GLY A 81 7.84 5.86 14.11
CA GLY A 81 6.54 6.16 13.50
C GLY A 81 5.61 6.76 14.55
N GLU A 82 4.50 7.35 14.11
CA GLU A 82 3.43 7.76 15.02
C GLU A 82 2.83 6.51 15.68
N GLN A 83 2.87 6.44 17.02
CA GLN A 83 2.48 5.24 17.78
C GLN A 83 3.27 3.98 17.37
N ARG A 84 4.55 4.11 16.98
CA ARG A 84 5.43 2.98 16.61
C ARG A 84 6.81 3.08 17.24
N GLU A 85 7.28 1.96 17.77
CA GLU A 85 8.63 1.80 18.30
C GLU A 85 9.35 0.67 17.56
N CYS A 86 10.64 0.83 17.28
CA CYS A 86 11.47 -0.14 16.59
C CYS A 86 12.67 -0.56 17.44
N ALA A 87 13.11 -1.80 17.26
CA ALA A 87 14.26 -2.38 17.94
C ALA A 87 15.09 -3.24 16.97
N ARG A 88 16.37 -3.47 17.30
CA ARG A 88 17.20 -4.49 16.64
C ARG A 88 17.72 -5.47 17.68
N LEU A 89 17.05 -6.62 17.78
CA LEU A 89 17.42 -7.68 18.71
C LEU A 89 18.57 -8.50 18.13
N GLU A 90 19.68 -8.58 18.86
CA GLU A 90 20.83 -9.40 18.50
C GLU A 90 20.63 -10.83 18.99
N LEU A 91 20.64 -11.79 18.06
CA LEU A 91 20.50 -13.23 18.30
C LEU A 91 21.66 -13.99 17.64
N PRO A 92 21.97 -15.24 18.03
CA PRO A 92 23.01 -16.03 17.36
C PRO A 92 22.68 -16.31 15.89
N MET A 93 23.67 -16.23 15.00
CA MET A 93 23.51 -16.56 13.58
C MET A 93 23.25 -18.06 13.37
N ASP A 94 23.81 -18.90 14.23
CA ASP A 94 23.52 -20.32 14.34
C ASP A 94 23.05 -20.64 15.77
N HIS A 95 21.77 -20.99 15.96
CA HIS A 95 21.25 -21.38 17.28
C HIS A 95 21.81 -22.74 17.77
N LEU A 96 22.45 -23.53 16.91
CA LEU A 96 23.19 -24.74 17.28
C LEU A 96 24.64 -24.41 17.70
N GLN A 97 25.13 -23.19 17.43
CA GLN A 97 26.44 -22.68 17.86
C GLN A 97 26.30 -21.26 18.46
N PRO A 98 25.61 -21.11 19.61
CA PRO A 98 25.12 -19.82 20.10
C PRO A 98 26.19 -18.79 20.50
N SER A 99 27.47 -19.20 20.55
CA SER A 99 28.63 -18.31 20.80
C SER A 99 29.35 -17.88 19.51
N GLY A 100 28.72 -18.02 18.34
CA GLY A 100 29.27 -17.67 17.03
C GLY A 100 28.99 -16.22 16.62
N GLU A 101 28.89 -16.01 15.30
CA GLU A 101 28.44 -14.75 14.71
C GLU A 101 26.98 -14.45 15.09
N THR A 102 26.51 -13.21 14.92
CA THR A 102 25.15 -12.76 15.29
C THR A 102 24.32 -12.30 14.10
N VAL A 103 23.00 -12.33 14.25
CA VAL A 103 22.01 -11.69 13.39
C VAL A 103 21.31 -10.58 14.19
N ALA A 104 21.09 -9.42 13.57
CA ALA A 104 20.29 -8.35 14.15
C ALA A 104 18.89 -8.35 13.52
N ILE A 105 17.94 -8.96 14.22
CA ILE A 105 16.53 -9.03 13.84
C ILE A 105 15.90 -7.64 13.99
N ALA A 106 15.29 -7.12 12.93
CA ALA A 106 14.51 -5.89 12.98
C ALA A 106 13.08 -6.16 13.48
N LEU A 107 12.64 -5.38 14.47
CA LEU A 107 11.28 -5.42 15.02
C LEU A 107 10.65 -4.02 15.00
N VAL A 108 9.34 -3.98 14.80
CA VAL A 108 8.47 -2.84 15.13
C VAL A 108 7.36 -3.31 16.06
N ARG A 109 6.91 -2.46 16.98
CA ARG A 109 5.67 -2.67 17.73
C ARG A 109 4.73 -1.46 17.63
N VAL A 110 3.44 -1.75 17.64
CA VAL A 110 2.43 -0.86 18.22
C VAL A 110 2.42 -1.16 19.71
N PRO A 111 2.82 -0.23 20.59
CA PRO A 111 2.79 -0.47 22.02
C PRO A 111 1.33 -0.51 22.53
N ALA A 112 1.03 -1.36 23.51
CA ALA A 112 -0.23 -1.36 24.25
C ALA A 112 -0.50 0.04 24.83
N SER A 113 -1.70 0.60 24.65
CA SER A 113 -2.10 1.84 25.34
C SER A 113 -2.48 1.56 26.79
N ASN A 114 -3.16 0.45 27.06
CA ASN A 114 -3.43 -0.02 28.41
C ASN A 114 -2.19 -0.73 28.98
N LYS A 115 -1.40 0.01 29.76
CA LYS A 115 -0.24 -0.52 30.48
C LYS A 115 -0.58 -1.14 31.85
N GLU A 116 -1.82 -1.00 32.33
CA GLU A 116 -2.23 -1.53 33.65
C GLU A 116 -2.63 -3.02 33.58
N ASP A 117 -3.30 -3.45 32.50
CA ASP A 117 -3.64 -4.86 32.23
C ASP A 117 -2.72 -5.50 31.18
N TYR A 118 -1.46 -5.05 31.03
CA TYR A 118 -0.59 -5.42 29.91
C TYR A 118 -0.38 -6.95 29.75
N ARG A 119 -0.80 -7.50 28.59
CA ARG A 119 -0.83 -8.95 28.31
C ARG A 119 0.31 -9.48 27.43
N GLY A 120 1.28 -8.63 27.10
CA GLY A 120 2.46 -9.01 26.34
C GLY A 120 2.36 -8.81 24.81
N PRO A 121 3.38 -9.26 24.08
CA PRO A 121 3.46 -9.14 22.62
C PRO A 121 2.59 -10.18 21.91
N ILE A 122 1.96 -9.78 20.81
CA ILE A 122 1.46 -10.69 19.76
C ILE A 122 2.35 -10.52 18.52
N LEU A 123 3.08 -11.57 18.17
CA LEU A 123 3.94 -11.58 16.98
C LEU A 123 3.11 -11.84 15.71
N LEU A 124 3.17 -10.93 14.73
CA LEU A 124 2.52 -11.07 13.42
C LEU A 124 3.52 -11.48 12.34
N ASN A 125 3.10 -12.34 11.41
CA ASN A 125 3.87 -12.63 10.19
C ASN A 125 2.97 -12.73 8.93
N PRO A 126 3.24 -11.94 7.86
CA PRO A 126 2.42 -11.94 6.64
C PRO A 126 2.68 -13.12 5.69
N GLY A 127 3.69 -13.95 5.95
CA GLY A 127 4.06 -15.07 5.09
C GLY A 127 4.92 -14.67 3.89
N GLY A 128 4.48 -15.03 2.68
CA GLY A 128 5.27 -15.00 1.45
C GLY A 128 5.75 -16.39 1.00
N PRO A 129 6.88 -16.94 1.51
CA PRO A 129 7.82 -16.36 2.48
C PRO A 129 8.53 -15.12 1.98
N GLY A 130 9.19 -14.44 2.91
CA GLY A 130 9.96 -13.22 2.68
C GLY A 130 9.20 -11.94 3.01
N GLY A 131 7.89 -11.99 3.25
CA GLY A 131 7.12 -10.79 3.60
C GLY A 131 7.66 -10.14 4.88
N SER A 132 7.93 -8.83 4.80
CA SER A 132 8.41 -8.04 5.95
C SER A 132 7.31 -7.93 7.00
N GLY A 133 7.53 -8.56 8.16
CA GLY A 133 6.64 -8.42 9.31
C GLY A 133 6.67 -7.00 9.87
N VAL A 134 7.81 -6.30 9.75
CA VAL A 134 7.93 -4.87 10.07
C VAL A 134 6.95 -4.03 9.25
N MET A 135 6.98 -4.14 7.92
CA MET A 135 6.07 -3.39 7.04
C MET A 135 4.61 -3.77 7.24
N PHE A 136 4.33 -5.04 7.56
CA PHE A 136 2.98 -5.52 7.84
C PHE A 136 2.44 -4.89 9.13
N ALA A 137 3.09 -5.10 10.28
CA ALA A 137 2.63 -4.57 11.56
C ALA A 137 2.64 -3.03 11.62
N HIS A 138 3.56 -2.36 10.90
CA HIS A 138 3.52 -0.91 10.78
C HIS A 138 2.18 -0.42 10.19
N ARG A 139 1.73 -1.04 9.09
CA ARG A 139 0.51 -0.69 8.34
C ARG A 139 -0.77 -1.11 9.09
N ILE A 140 -0.86 -2.37 9.51
CA ILE A 140 -2.11 -2.96 10.03
C ILE A 140 -2.20 -3.06 11.56
N GLY A 141 -1.12 -2.76 12.28
CA GLY A 141 -1.02 -3.02 13.72
C GLY A 141 -2.09 -2.31 14.56
N ASN A 142 -2.41 -1.05 14.24
CA ASN A 142 -3.49 -0.31 14.91
C ASN A 142 -4.86 -0.99 14.75
N THR A 143 -5.16 -1.51 13.56
CA THR A 143 -6.42 -2.24 13.28
C THR A 143 -6.48 -3.56 14.06
N TYR A 144 -5.34 -4.24 14.19
CA TYR A 144 -5.25 -5.51 14.93
C TYR A 144 -5.30 -5.30 16.44
N GLN A 145 -4.71 -4.22 16.95
CA GLN A 145 -4.82 -3.83 18.35
C GLN A 145 -6.29 -3.47 18.69
N LYS A 146 -6.97 -2.71 17.83
CA LYS A 146 -8.42 -2.41 17.98
C LYS A 146 -9.31 -3.65 17.91
N LEU A 147 -8.95 -4.64 17.10
CA LEU A 147 -9.66 -5.92 17.00
C LEU A 147 -9.51 -6.78 18.26
N ILE A 148 -8.27 -6.93 18.74
CA ILE A 148 -7.89 -7.90 19.76
C ILE A 148 -8.00 -7.30 21.16
N GLY A 149 -7.38 -6.14 21.38
CA GLY A 149 -7.23 -5.51 22.68
C GLY A 149 -6.12 -4.48 22.72
N ASP A 150 -6.37 -3.37 23.41
CA ASP A 150 -5.42 -2.28 23.61
C ASP A 150 -4.39 -2.57 24.72
N GLU A 151 -4.58 -3.69 25.42
CA GLU A 151 -3.69 -4.26 26.43
C GLU A 151 -2.55 -5.13 25.85
N TYR A 152 -2.47 -5.29 24.52
CA TYR A 152 -1.43 -6.06 23.83
C TYR A 152 -0.47 -5.15 23.03
N ASP A 153 0.83 -5.49 23.05
CA ASP A 153 1.79 -4.98 22.07
C ASP A 153 1.59 -5.75 20.75
N ILE A 154 1.32 -5.08 19.63
CA ILE A 154 1.21 -5.73 18.31
C ILE A 154 2.55 -5.61 17.58
N VAL A 155 3.24 -6.73 17.40
CA VAL A 155 4.67 -6.76 17.04
C VAL A 155 4.87 -7.40 15.67
N GLY A 156 5.57 -6.71 14.78
CA GLY A 156 6.06 -7.26 13.51
C GLY A 156 7.57 -7.40 13.55
N PHE A 157 8.09 -8.53 13.06
CA PHE A 157 9.52 -8.75 12.92
C PHE A 157 9.87 -9.20 11.50
N ASP A 158 11.04 -8.80 11.01
CA ASP A 158 11.57 -9.29 9.74
C ASP A 158 12.41 -10.55 9.99
N PRO A 159 12.08 -11.71 9.38
CA PRO A 159 12.89 -12.91 9.52
C PRO A 159 14.34 -12.75 9.04
N ARG A 160 15.19 -13.73 9.37
CA ARG A 160 16.59 -13.78 8.92
C ARG A 160 16.70 -13.56 7.41
N GLY A 161 17.59 -12.67 6.98
CA GLY A 161 17.80 -12.32 5.58
C GLY A 161 16.77 -11.37 4.96
N ILE A 162 15.64 -11.10 5.63
CA ILE A 162 14.48 -10.35 5.10
C ILE A 162 14.54 -8.86 5.48
N GLY A 163 14.00 -8.00 4.60
CA GLY A 163 13.59 -6.64 4.96
C GLY A 163 14.71 -5.81 5.59
N ALA A 164 14.52 -5.36 6.83
CA ALA A 164 15.49 -4.59 7.62
C ALA A 164 16.48 -5.44 8.43
N THR A 165 16.23 -6.74 8.61
CA THR A 165 17.11 -7.67 9.35
C THR A 165 18.46 -7.84 8.65
N THR A 166 19.55 -7.97 9.42
CA THR A 166 20.92 -8.07 8.88
C THR A 166 21.72 -9.23 9.48
N PRO A 167 22.50 -9.99 8.69
CA PRO A 167 22.78 -9.76 7.26
C PRO A 167 21.60 -10.10 6.34
N LYS A 168 21.50 -9.39 5.21
CA LYS A 168 20.44 -9.55 4.21
C LYS A 168 20.78 -10.62 3.19
N VAL A 169 19.76 -11.25 2.61
CA VAL A 169 19.93 -11.98 1.34
C VAL A 169 19.86 -10.98 0.19
N SER A 170 20.97 -10.78 -0.51
CA SER A 170 21.02 -10.01 -1.77
C SER A 170 21.95 -10.71 -2.77
N SER A 171 21.36 -11.19 -3.85
CA SER A 171 22.00 -11.83 -5.00
C SER A 171 22.43 -10.80 -6.03
N PHE A 172 21.88 -9.58 -5.99
CA PHE A 172 22.30 -8.44 -6.82
C PHE A 172 23.18 -7.46 -6.04
N LEU A 173 24.06 -6.77 -6.75
CA LEU A 173 24.98 -5.76 -6.21
C LEU A 173 24.25 -4.46 -5.84
N ASP A 174 23.29 -4.06 -6.67
CA ASP A 174 22.50 -2.85 -6.54
C ASP A 174 21.13 -2.99 -7.24
N ASP A 175 20.31 -1.95 -7.11
CA ASP A 175 18.94 -1.92 -7.64
C ASP A 175 18.89 -1.75 -9.17
N THR A 176 19.99 -1.37 -9.81
CA THR A 176 20.11 -1.30 -11.28
C THR A 176 20.33 -2.67 -11.87
N GLU A 177 21.23 -3.48 -11.28
CA GLU A 177 21.41 -4.89 -11.69
C GLU A 177 20.12 -5.68 -11.49
N ARG A 178 19.38 -5.45 -10.39
CA ARG A 178 18.05 -6.04 -10.16
C ARG A 178 16.99 -5.53 -11.14
N GLY A 179 16.94 -4.23 -11.42
CA GLY A 179 16.01 -3.66 -12.42
C GLY A 179 16.23 -4.24 -13.83
N VAL A 180 17.48 -4.48 -14.22
CA VAL A 180 17.83 -5.18 -15.47
C VAL A 180 17.45 -6.66 -15.41
N TRP A 181 17.60 -7.31 -14.25
CA TRP A 181 17.13 -8.67 -14.04
C TRP A 181 15.61 -8.79 -14.20
N ASP A 182 14.84 -7.94 -13.54
CA ASP A 182 13.37 -7.98 -13.50
C ASP A 182 12.73 -7.60 -14.85
N ALA A 183 13.40 -6.79 -15.66
CA ALA A 183 13.01 -6.56 -17.06
C ALA A 183 13.09 -7.83 -17.94
N GLY A 184 13.84 -8.86 -17.51
CA GLY A 184 14.06 -10.11 -18.23
C GLY A 184 13.24 -11.33 -17.76
N VAL A 185 12.09 -11.12 -17.11
CA VAL A 185 11.22 -12.23 -16.64
C VAL A 185 10.64 -13.01 -17.84
N PRO A 186 10.80 -14.35 -17.90
CA PRO A 186 10.45 -15.19 -19.05
C PRO A 186 8.94 -15.23 -19.34
N PRO A 187 8.50 -15.74 -20.50
CA PRO A 187 7.08 -16.02 -20.77
C PRO A 187 6.48 -16.97 -19.73
N LEU A 188 5.14 -16.97 -19.56
CA LEU A 188 4.47 -17.94 -18.67
C LEU A 188 4.72 -19.38 -19.15
N MET A 189 4.63 -20.34 -18.25
CA MET A 189 4.89 -21.73 -18.62
C MET A 189 3.88 -22.20 -19.66
N ASN A 190 4.35 -22.97 -20.64
CA ASN A 190 3.60 -23.40 -21.82
C ASN A 190 3.11 -22.27 -22.78
N SER A 191 3.47 -20.99 -22.60
CA SER A 191 3.11 -19.94 -23.57
C SER A 191 4.04 -19.87 -24.80
N THR A 192 5.26 -20.40 -24.69
CA THR A 192 6.19 -20.65 -25.82
C THR A 192 6.88 -21.99 -25.65
N SER A 193 7.41 -22.56 -26.73
CA SER A 193 8.12 -23.85 -26.72
C SER A 193 9.42 -23.84 -25.91
N ASP A 194 9.99 -22.66 -25.65
CA ASP A 194 11.23 -22.43 -24.93
C ASP A 194 11.04 -21.80 -23.54
N ALA A 195 9.82 -21.43 -23.11
CA ALA A 195 9.55 -20.77 -21.83
C ALA A 195 10.20 -21.50 -20.63
N PHE A 196 10.02 -22.83 -20.54
CA PHE A 196 10.67 -23.68 -19.54
C PHE A 196 12.20 -23.63 -19.60
N ILE A 197 12.78 -23.54 -20.80
CA ILE A 197 14.23 -23.51 -21.01
C ILE A 197 14.79 -22.15 -20.58
N GLN A 198 14.10 -21.05 -20.91
CA GLN A 198 14.44 -19.70 -20.44
C GLN A 198 14.36 -19.62 -18.91
N ALA A 199 13.24 -20.03 -18.31
CA ALA A 199 13.03 -19.98 -16.86
C ALA A 199 14.02 -20.86 -16.10
N TYR A 200 14.27 -22.10 -16.56
CA TYR A 200 15.29 -22.98 -15.98
C TYR A 200 16.71 -22.39 -16.08
N SER A 201 17.06 -21.78 -17.21
CA SER A 201 18.37 -21.14 -17.40
C SER A 201 18.53 -19.92 -16.50
N ARG A 202 17.48 -19.09 -16.38
CA ARG A 202 17.41 -17.93 -15.48
C ARG A 202 17.53 -18.37 -14.01
N ALA A 203 16.81 -19.41 -13.58
CA ALA A 203 16.95 -19.98 -12.24
C ALA A 203 18.39 -20.47 -11.96
N ASN A 204 19.04 -21.08 -12.95
CA ASN A 204 20.45 -21.50 -12.85
C ASN A 204 21.43 -20.33 -12.74
N ILE A 205 21.14 -19.17 -13.34
CA ILE A 205 21.93 -17.94 -13.15
C ILE A 205 21.66 -17.38 -11.75
N PHE A 206 20.39 -17.26 -11.33
CA PHE A 206 20.02 -16.75 -10.01
C PHE A 206 20.68 -17.52 -8.87
N GLY A 207 20.66 -18.86 -8.93
CA GLY A 207 21.32 -19.71 -7.94
C GLY A 207 22.85 -19.54 -7.88
N GLN A 208 23.49 -19.12 -8.98
CA GLN A 208 24.93 -18.78 -8.99
C GLN A 208 25.19 -17.39 -8.39
N LEU A 209 24.33 -16.41 -8.69
CA LEU A 209 24.40 -15.07 -8.08
C LEU A 209 24.21 -15.16 -6.55
N ALA A 210 23.17 -15.87 -6.10
CA ALA A 210 22.92 -16.11 -4.69
C ALA A 210 24.09 -16.87 -4.02
N PHE A 211 24.57 -17.97 -4.63
CA PHE A 211 25.69 -18.73 -4.06
C PHE A 211 27.00 -17.92 -3.96
N SER A 212 27.24 -16.98 -4.87
CA SER A 212 28.46 -16.16 -4.88
C SER A 212 28.38 -14.91 -3.99
N ARG A 213 27.18 -14.35 -3.77
CA ARG A 213 26.98 -13.04 -3.11
C ARG A 213 26.22 -13.12 -1.79
N SER A 214 25.25 -14.03 -1.63
CA SER A 214 24.36 -14.10 -0.46
C SER A 214 24.46 -15.37 0.37
N LYS A 215 25.24 -16.37 -0.08
CA LYS A 215 25.34 -17.71 0.52
C LYS A 215 25.37 -17.70 2.05
N HIS A 216 26.27 -16.92 2.66
CA HIS A 216 26.43 -16.92 4.11
C HIS A 216 25.12 -16.59 4.85
N ALA A 217 24.41 -15.52 4.46
CA ALA A 217 23.11 -15.20 5.06
C ALA A 217 22.06 -16.29 4.75
N ALA A 218 22.02 -16.75 3.50
CA ALA A 218 21.07 -17.75 3.01
C ALA A 218 21.24 -19.16 3.61
N GLU A 219 22.38 -19.51 4.21
CA GLU A 219 22.54 -20.76 4.96
C GLU A 219 21.70 -20.81 6.26
N TYR A 220 21.22 -19.66 6.76
CA TYR A 220 20.57 -19.54 8.08
C TYR A 220 19.12 -19.01 8.05
N VAL A 221 18.48 -18.87 6.88
CA VAL A 221 17.13 -18.28 6.76
C VAL A 221 15.96 -19.26 7.01
N SER A 222 16.23 -20.51 7.40
CA SER A 222 15.22 -21.57 7.45
C SER A 222 14.14 -21.37 8.51
N THR A 223 12.96 -21.96 8.27
CA THR A 223 11.79 -21.88 9.15
C THR A 223 12.11 -22.34 10.58
N ALA A 224 12.95 -23.36 10.75
CA ALA A 224 13.39 -23.84 12.06
C ALA A 224 14.22 -22.79 12.82
N ASN A 225 15.17 -22.14 12.15
CA ASN A 225 16.02 -21.11 12.75
C ASN A 225 15.20 -19.86 13.12
N VAL A 226 14.20 -19.51 12.30
CA VAL A 226 13.27 -18.40 12.57
C VAL A 226 12.25 -18.75 13.67
N ALA A 227 11.84 -20.01 13.82
CA ALA A 227 11.03 -20.44 14.97
C ALA A 227 11.79 -20.31 16.30
N ARG A 228 13.12 -20.56 16.28
CA ARG A 228 13.99 -20.26 17.43
C ARG A 228 14.12 -18.76 17.69
N ASP A 229 14.08 -17.92 16.66
CA ASP A 229 14.01 -16.45 16.86
C ASP A 229 12.72 -16.03 17.54
N MET A 230 11.57 -16.58 17.14
CA MET A 230 10.28 -16.28 17.77
C MET A 230 10.29 -16.60 19.27
N LEU A 231 10.92 -17.70 19.68
CA LEU A 231 11.08 -18.02 21.11
C LEU A 231 11.96 -16.97 21.82
N ASN A 232 13.11 -16.64 21.25
CA ASN A 232 14.02 -15.66 21.85
C ASN A 232 13.47 -14.23 21.86
N ILE A 233 12.70 -13.82 20.85
CA ILE A 233 11.95 -12.56 20.84
C ILE A 233 10.95 -12.54 22.00
N THR A 234 10.16 -13.60 22.15
CA THR A 234 9.15 -13.72 23.22
C THR A 234 9.81 -13.63 24.61
N ASN A 235 10.92 -14.36 24.80
CA ASN A 235 11.74 -14.29 26.01
C ASN A 235 12.31 -12.88 26.26
N ALA A 236 12.74 -12.16 25.22
CA ALA A 236 13.28 -10.80 25.33
C ALA A 236 12.21 -9.74 25.69
N PHE A 237 10.92 -10.02 25.43
CA PHE A 237 9.79 -9.26 25.97
C PHE A 237 9.45 -9.64 27.44
N GLY A 238 10.10 -10.66 28.01
CA GLY A 238 9.83 -11.16 29.36
C GLY A 238 8.76 -12.24 29.47
N PHE A 239 8.35 -12.87 28.36
CA PHE A 239 7.31 -13.90 28.33
C PHE A 239 7.88 -15.27 27.95
N GLU A 240 7.48 -16.33 28.65
CA GLU A 240 7.94 -17.70 28.37
C GLU A 240 7.17 -18.39 27.23
N LYS A 241 6.00 -17.85 26.84
CA LYS A 241 5.10 -18.47 25.87
C LYS A 241 4.63 -17.48 24.80
N LEU A 242 4.57 -17.96 23.58
CA LEU A 242 4.28 -17.20 22.37
C LEU A 242 2.79 -16.89 22.21
N LYS A 243 2.48 -15.62 21.94
CA LYS A 243 1.25 -15.21 21.25
C LYS A 243 1.59 -14.84 19.79
N TYR A 244 0.90 -15.41 18.81
CA TYR A 244 1.25 -15.31 17.39
C TYR A 244 0.05 -15.40 16.45
N TRP A 245 0.12 -14.70 15.32
CA TRP A 245 -0.78 -14.87 14.17
C TRP A 245 0.04 -14.92 12.87
N GLY A 246 0.08 -16.09 12.24
CA GLY A 246 0.75 -16.32 10.96
C GLY A 246 -0.24 -16.46 9.82
N PHE A 247 -0.03 -15.67 8.77
CA PHE A 247 -0.78 -15.71 7.51
C PHE A 247 0.02 -16.40 6.42
N SER A 248 -0.63 -17.13 5.52
CA SER A 248 0.04 -17.70 4.32
C SER A 248 1.25 -18.57 4.73
N TYR A 249 2.46 -18.38 4.19
CA TYR A 249 3.68 -19.05 4.70
C TYR A 249 3.91 -18.90 6.24
N GLY A 250 3.40 -17.85 6.88
CA GLY A 250 3.40 -17.71 8.34
C GLY A 250 2.72 -18.88 9.06
N THR A 251 1.81 -19.60 8.39
CA THR A 251 1.24 -20.86 8.91
C THR A 251 2.21 -22.04 8.92
N LEU A 252 3.22 -22.04 8.04
CA LEU A 252 4.31 -22.99 8.11
C LEU A 252 5.22 -22.63 9.29
N LEU A 253 5.58 -21.35 9.43
CA LEU A 253 6.40 -20.85 10.54
C LEU A 253 5.76 -21.07 11.92
N GLY A 254 4.49 -20.68 12.11
CA GLY A 254 3.74 -20.94 13.33
C GLY A 254 3.55 -22.44 13.62
N GLY A 255 3.29 -23.24 12.58
CA GLY A 255 3.23 -24.70 12.73
C GLY A 255 4.57 -25.33 13.13
N THR A 256 5.68 -24.84 12.57
CA THR A 256 7.03 -25.30 12.92
C THR A 256 7.38 -24.88 14.34
N PHE A 257 7.01 -23.68 14.78
CA PHE A 257 7.12 -23.28 16.19
C PHE A 257 6.31 -24.22 17.10
N ALA A 258 5.04 -24.47 16.78
CA ALA A 258 4.16 -25.35 17.57
C ALA A 258 4.70 -26.79 17.68
N ALA A 259 5.38 -27.28 16.64
CA ALA A 259 5.95 -28.62 16.59
C ALA A 259 7.36 -28.73 17.19
N MET A 260 8.15 -27.64 17.22
CA MET A 260 9.45 -27.57 17.90
C MET A 260 9.34 -27.23 19.39
N PHE A 261 8.34 -26.42 19.78
CA PHE A 261 8.18 -25.83 21.11
C PHE A 261 6.73 -25.92 21.63
N PRO A 262 6.11 -27.12 21.70
CA PRO A 262 4.70 -27.27 22.06
C PRO A 262 4.33 -26.70 23.44
N ASP A 263 5.26 -26.74 24.39
CA ASP A 263 5.08 -26.18 25.74
C ASP A 263 5.14 -24.64 25.78
N HIS A 264 5.70 -23.99 24.76
CA HIS A 264 5.86 -22.54 24.67
C HIS A 264 4.74 -21.86 23.87
N VAL A 265 3.59 -22.52 23.67
CA VAL A 265 2.41 -21.94 22.99
C VAL A 265 1.43 -21.37 24.01
N GLU A 266 1.09 -20.08 23.88
CA GLU A 266 0.01 -19.45 24.67
C GLU A 266 -1.23 -19.13 23.81
N ARG A 267 -1.05 -18.51 22.64
CA ARG A 267 -2.10 -18.24 21.65
C ARG A 267 -1.48 -18.25 20.27
N LEU A 268 -1.82 -19.18 19.41
CA LEU A 268 -1.22 -19.28 18.08
C LEU A 268 -2.31 -19.50 17.03
N ILE A 269 -2.46 -18.53 16.13
CA ILE A 269 -3.37 -18.59 14.99
C ILE A 269 -2.59 -18.99 13.73
N ILE A 270 -3.13 -19.97 13.02
CA ILE A 270 -2.64 -20.49 11.74
C ILE A 270 -3.70 -20.18 10.68
N ASP A 271 -3.57 -19.05 9.98
CA ASP A 271 -4.55 -18.55 9.01
C ASP A 271 -4.09 -18.77 7.55
N GLY A 272 -4.79 -19.66 6.83
CA GLY A 272 -4.43 -20.07 5.48
C GLY A 272 -3.21 -20.99 5.45
N ARG A 273 -3.38 -22.30 5.73
CA ARG A 273 -2.26 -23.25 5.80
C ARG A 273 -1.58 -23.45 4.44
N TRP A 274 -0.28 -23.16 4.37
CA TRP A 274 0.55 -23.37 3.18
C TRP A 274 0.93 -24.86 3.00
N TYR A 275 0.08 -25.59 2.28
CA TYR A 275 0.30 -26.96 1.84
C TYR A 275 -0.61 -27.28 0.63
N SER A 276 -0.13 -28.06 -0.35
CA SER A 276 -0.87 -28.48 -1.55
C SER A 276 -1.67 -27.34 -2.21
N ASN A 277 -0.95 -26.33 -2.74
CA ASN A 277 -1.57 -25.13 -3.31
C ASN A 277 -2.46 -25.41 -4.54
N LEU A 278 -3.20 -24.38 -4.96
CA LEU A 278 -4.10 -24.33 -6.12
C LEU A 278 -5.42 -25.14 -6.08
N VAL A 279 -5.58 -26.10 -5.16
CA VAL A 279 -6.74 -27.03 -5.13
C VAL A 279 -8.11 -26.33 -5.04
N ASP A 280 -8.18 -25.11 -4.50
CA ASP A 280 -9.41 -24.32 -4.36
C ASP A 280 -9.47 -23.09 -5.30
N THR A 281 -8.45 -22.83 -6.13
CA THR A 281 -8.32 -21.58 -6.92
C THR A 281 -9.42 -21.43 -7.96
N ASP A 282 -9.68 -22.47 -8.74
CA ASP A 282 -10.64 -22.38 -9.87
C ASP A 282 -12.09 -22.27 -9.36
N LYS A 283 -12.35 -22.68 -8.12
CA LYS A 283 -13.64 -22.45 -7.42
C LYS A 283 -13.91 -20.97 -7.18
N ILE A 284 -12.87 -20.14 -7.15
CA ILE A 284 -12.99 -18.68 -7.08
C ILE A 284 -13.44 -18.12 -8.42
N LEU A 285 -12.93 -18.65 -9.54
CA LEU A 285 -13.42 -18.27 -10.88
C LEU A 285 -14.91 -18.59 -11.00
N THR A 286 -15.34 -19.81 -10.63
CA THR A 286 -16.77 -20.18 -10.60
C THR A 286 -17.58 -19.21 -9.74
N TYR A 287 -17.13 -18.90 -8.52
CA TYR A 287 -17.80 -17.96 -7.62
C TYR A 287 -17.89 -16.54 -8.22
N ILE A 288 -16.85 -16.07 -8.92
CA ILE A 288 -16.85 -14.77 -9.61
C ILE A 288 -17.84 -14.78 -10.78
N PHE A 289 -17.89 -15.83 -11.58
CA PHE A 289 -18.81 -15.94 -12.71
C PHE A 289 -20.27 -16.04 -12.24
N ASP A 290 -20.54 -16.86 -11.22
CA ASP A 290 -21.86 -16.97 -10.57
C ASP A 290 -22.30 -15.61 -9.99
N ALA A 291 -21.40 -14.87 -9.33
CA ALA A 291 -21.68 -13.54 -8.81
C ALA A 291 -21.91 -12.50 -9.93
N CYS A 292 -21.20 -12.61 -11.06
CA CYS A 292 -21.41 -11.76 -12.23
C CYS A 292 -22.80 -11.99 -12.85
N VAL A 293 -23.26 -13.25 -12.95
CA VAL A 293 -24.62 -13.58 -13.38
C VAL A 293 -25.66 -13.04 -12.40
N ALA A 294 -25.43 -13.22 -11.09
CA ALA A 294 -26.34 -12.75 -10.04
C ALA A 294 -26.46 -11.22 -9.96
N ALA A 295 -25.41 -10.49 -10.34
CA ALA A 295 -25.40 -9.02 -10.40
C ALA A 295 -26.17 -8.46 -11.62
N GLY A 296 -26.31 -9.23 -12.70
CA GLY A 296 -26.90 -8.75 -13.94
C GLY A 296 -26.05 -7.63 -14.57
N GLU A 297 -26.69 -6.58 -15.07
CA GLU A 297 -26.02 -5.43 -15.71
C GLU A 297 -25.05 -4.66 -14.80
N ASP A 298 -25.04 -4.88 -13.48
CA ASP A 298 -24.00 -4.34 -12.59
C ASP A 298 -22.63 -5.06 -12.75
N CYS A 299 -22.58 -6.20 -13.45
CA CYS A 299 -21.33 -6.84 -13.88
C CYS A 299 -20.95 -6.43 -15.33
N PRO A 300 -19.77 -5.81 -15.57
CA PRO A 300 -19.36 -5.35 -16.92
C PRO A 300 -19.26 -6.44 -18.00
N LEU A 301 -19.06 -7.70 -17.58
CA LEU A 301 -18.96 -8.87 -18.46
C LEU A 301 -20.20 -9.78 -18.42
N TYR A 302 -21.32 -9.32 -17.86
CA TYR A 302 -22.56 -10.09 -17.71
C TYR A 302 -22.98 -10.86 -18.98
N ALA A 303 -23.42 -12.09 -18.75
CA ALA A 303 -24.09 -12.98 -19.69
C ALA A 303 -25.11 -13.85 -18.91
N PRO A 304 -26.11 -14.48 -19.56
CA PRO A 304 -27.19 -15.18 -18.87
C PRO A 304 -26.76 -16.36 -17.98
N THR A 305 -25.61 -16.98 -18.24
CA THR A 305 -25.07 -18.11 -17.47
C THR A 305 -23.58 -17.97 -17.18
N SER A 306 -23.11 -18.63 -16.11
CA SER A 306 -21.71 -18.52 -15.65
C SER A 306 -20.72 -18.99 -16.72
N ASN A 307 -21.08 -20.03 -17.48
CA ASN A 307 -20.31 -20.55 -18.60
C ASN A 307 -20.18 -19.54 -19.76
N GLU A 308 -21.16 -18.66 -19.96
CA GLU A 308 -21.10 -17.61 -20.99
C GLU A 308 -20.26 -16.42 -20.52
N VAL A 309 -20.25 -16.11 -19.22
CA VAL A 309 -19.30 -15.15 -18.61
C VAL A 309 -17.87 -15.69 -18.70
N GLU A 310 -17.67 -16.97 -18.37
CA GLU A 310 -16.40 -17.68 -18.48
C GLU A 310 -15.87 -17.64 -19.92
N ALA A 311 -16.66 -18.11 -20.90
CA ALA A 311 -16.27 -18.12 -22.32
C ALA A 311 -15.97 -16.70 -22.86
N ARG A 312 -16.63 -15.66 -22.33
CA ARG A 312 -16.34 -14.27 -22.68
C ARG A 312 -15.01 -13.79 -22.09
N VAL A 313 -14.70 -14.15 -20.84
CA VAL A 313 -13.39 -13.91 -20.21
C VAL A 313 -12.28 -14.66 -20.95
N GLU A 314 -12.48 -15.94 -21.29
CA GLU A 314 -11.54 -16.73 -22.09
C GLU A 314 -11.31 -16.12 -23.48
N ALA A 315 -12.35 -15.67 -24.18
CA ALA A 315 -12.22 -15.02 -25.48
C ALA A 315 -11.35 -13.75 -25.44
N ILE A 316 -11.43 -12.97 -24.34
CA ILE A 316 -10.54 -11.83 -24.11
C ILE A 316 -9.10 -12.32 -23.90
N PHE A 317 -8.88 -13.35 -23.06
CA PHE A 317 -7.55 -13.92 -22.83
C PHE A 317 -6.88 -14.50 -24.08
N GLU A 318 -7.62 -15.23 -24.93
CA GLU A 318 -7.10 -15.76 -26.19
C GLU A 318 -6.84 -14.65 -27.21
N SER A 319 -7.70 -13.62 -27.28
CA SER A 319 -7.43 -12.42 -28.09
C SER A 319 -6.13 -11.72 -27.65
N LEU A 320 -5.82 -11.70 -26.35
CA LEU A 320 -4.57 -11.15 -25.79
C LEU A 320 -3.34 -12.05 -26.02
N ARG A 321 -3.51 -13.30 -26.51
CA ARG A 321 -2.39 -14.10 -27.06
C ARG A 321 -2.07 -13.70 -28.50
N GLU A 322 -3.09 -13.64 -29.35
CA GLU A 322 -2.90 -13.34 -30.78
C GLU A 322 -2.56 -11.87 -31.04
N LYS A 323 -3.19 -10.97 -30.28
CA LYS A 323 -3.21 -9.52 -30.52
C LYS A 323 -3.07 -8.75 -29.19
N PRO A 324 -1.89 -8.77 -28.54
CA PRO A 324 -1.62 -7.94 -27.36
C PRO A 324 -1.91 -6.46 -27.63
N ILE A 325 -2.52 -5.77 -26.67
CA ILE A 325 -2.95 -4.38 -26.80
C ILE A 325 -1.84 -3.44 -26.31
N PRO A 326 -1.26 -2.56 -27.16
CA PRO A 326 -0.35 -1.53 -26.71
C PRO A 326 -1.13 -0.40 -26.01
N ALA A 327 -0.75 -0.06 -24.78
CA ALA A 327 -1.39 1.00 -24.00
C ALA A 327 -0.38 2.08 -23.60
N PHE A 328 -0.77 3.36 -23.67
CA PHE A 328 0.05 4.50 -23.30
C PHE A 328 -0.81 5.71 -22.91
N ASN A 329 -0.82 6.05 -21.62
CA ASN A 329 -1.62 7.16 -21.07
C ASN A 329 -0.83 8.49 -20.96
N GLY A 330 0.27 8.62 -21.71
CA GLY A 330 1.17 9.77 -21.66
C GLY A 330 2.26 9.69 -20.58
N THR A 331 2.05 8.92 -19.51
CA THR A 331 3.01 8.77 -18.39
C THR A 331 3.51 7.34 -18.24
N HIS A 332 2.59 6.38 -18.28
CA HIS A 332 2.86 4.94 -18.21
C HIS A 332 2.59 4.28 -19.57
N TYR A 333 3.30 3.18 -19.85
CA TYR A 333 3.14 2.37 -21.05
C TYR A 333 3.27 0.89 -20.73
N ALA A 334 2.54 0.04 -21.45
CA ALA A 334 2.66 -1.40 -21.39
C ALA A 334 2.23 -2.05 -22.71
N VAL A 335 2.73 -3.27 -22.96
CA VAL A 335 2.07 -4.21 -23.86
C VAL A 335 1.19 -5.10 -23.00
N LEU A 336 -0.12 -5.04 -23.21
CA LEU A 336 -1.11 -5.81 -22.49
C LEU A 336 -1.30 -7.14 -23.21
N ASP A 337 -0.57 -8.15 -22.77
CA ASP A 337 -0.61 -9.52 -23.29
C ASP A 337 -1.32 -10.47 -22.30
N TYR A 338 -1.60 -11.70 -22.77
CA TYR A 338 -2.16 -12.77 -21.94
C TYR A 338 -1.40 -12.95 -20.62
N LYS A 339 -0.06 -12.93 -20.65
CA LYS A 339 0.79 -13.09 -19.47
C LYS A 339 0.47 -12.02 -18.43
N THR A 340 0.51 -10.75 -18.84
CA THR A 340 0.39 -9.62 -17.93
C THR A 340 -1.00 -9.56 -17.30
N VAL A 341 -2.05 -9.75 -18.10
CA VAL A 341 -3.45 -9.72 -17.61
C VAL A 341 -3.76 -10.94 -16.74
N LYS A 342 -3.22 -12.14 -17.04
CA LYS A 342 -3.46 -13.34 -16.21
C LYS A 342 -2.69 -13.32 -14.90
N SER A 343 -1.46 -12.81 -14.90
CA SER A 343 -0.71 -12.58 -13.65
C SER A 343 -1.43 -11.58 -12.74
N LEU A 344 -2.08 -10.55 -13.31
CA LEU A 344 -2.91 -9.63 -12.53
C LEU A 344 -4.17 -10.32 -11.98
N LEU A 345 -4.93 -11.04 -12.82
CA LEU A 345 -6.10 -11.81 -12.35
C LEU A 345 -5.75 -12.71 -11.15
N PHE A 346 -4.65 -13.48 -11.24
CA PHE A 346 -4.21 -14.35 -10.15
C PHE A 346 -3.86 -13.57 -8.87
N THR A 347 -3.31 -12.36 -9.01
CA THR A 347 -3.05 -11.45 -7.88
C THR A 347 -4.36 -10.96 -7.26
N ASP A 348 -5.34 -10.59 -8.09
CA ASP A 348 -6.64 -10.09 -7.68
C ASP A 348 -7.51 -11.17 -7.00
N LEU A 349 -7.28 -12.46 -7.30
CA LEU A 349 -7.89 -13.57 -6.54
C LEU A 349 -7.51 -13.56 -5.05
N TYR A 350 -6.43 -12.89 -4.62
CA TYR A 350 -6.09 -12.79 -3.19
C TYR A 350 -7.09 -11.92 -2.41
N LYS A 351 -7.60 -10.85 -3.02
CA LYS A 351 -8.51 -9.85 -2.40
C LYS A 351 -9.68 -9.53 -3.36
N PRO A 352 -10.57 -10.50 -3.61
CA PRO A 352 -11.49 -10.43 -4.73
C PRO A 352 -12.53 -9.30 -4.59
N PHE A 353 -12.97 -8.99 -3.38
CA PHE A 353 -13.98 -7.96 -3.13
C PHE A 353 -13.51 -6.52 -3.40
N THR A 354 -12.20 -6.25 -3.32
CA THR A 354 -11.62 -4.95 -3.69
C THR A 354 -11.20 -4.90 -5.16
N SER A 355 -10.68 -6.01 -5.71
CA SER A 355 -10.05 -6.01 -7.04
C SER A 355 -10.94 -6.43 -8.21
N ILE A 356 -11.83 -7.41 -8.04
CA ILE A 356 -12.45 -8.10 -9.19
C ILE A 356 -13.47 -7.24 -9.93
N GLY A 357 -14.16 -6.33 -9.24
CA GLY A 357 -15.02 -5.32 -9.89
C GLY A 357 -14.21 -4.45 -10.88
N PRO A 358 -13.21 -3.69 -10.42
CA PRO A 358 -12.30 -2.95 -11.27
C PRO A 358 -11.61 -3.80 -12.35
N PHE A 359 -11.22 -5.05 -12.06
CA PHE A 359 -10.61 -5.94 -13.04
C PHE A 359 -11.59 -6.29 -14.18
N PHE A 360 -12.86 -6.54 -13.87
CA PHE A 360 -13.90 -6.80 -14.87
C PHE A 360 -14.26 -5.56 -15.70
N ASP A 361 -14.25 -4.35 -15.10
CA ASP A 361 -14.33 -3.09 -15.86
C ASP A 361 -13.18 -2.99 -16.87
N ALA A 362 -11.96 -3.36 -16.46
CA ALA A 362 -10.78 -3.32 -17.31
C ALA A 362 -10.80 -4.39 -18.41
N LEU A 363 -11.25 -5.61 -18.13
CA LEU A 363 -11.51 -6.64 -19.16
C LEU A 363 -12.57 -6.17 -20.17
N ALA A 364 -13.68 -5.58 -19.70
CA ALA A 364 -14.75 -5.05 -20.56
C ALA A 364 -14.30 -3.82 -21.38
N ALA A 365 -13.18 -3.18 -21.04
CA ALA A 365 -12.51 -2.17 -21.86
C ALA A 365 -11.57 -2.82 -22.90
N LEU A 366 -10.81 -3.85 -22.51
CA LEU A 366 -9.91 -4.60 -23.41
C LEU A 366 -10.67 -5.31 -24.55
N GLU A 367 -11.85 -5.87 -24.26
CA GLU A 367 -12.79 -6.41 -25.26
C GLU A 367 -13.11 -5.40 -26.39
N LYS A 368 -13.08 -4.11 -26.05
CA LYS A 368 -13.36 -2.97 -26.96
C LYS A 368 -12.08 -2.33 -27.50
N GLY A 369 -10.92 -2.93 -27.28
CA GLY A 369 -9.60 -2.44 -27.68
C GLY A 369 -9.03 -1.31 -26.82
N ASN A 370 -9.64 -0.98 -25.68
CA ASN A 370 -9.16 0.07 -24.78
C ASN A 370 -8.32 -0.52 -23.64
N GLY A 371 -7.02 -0.26 -23.67
CA GLY A 371 -6.07 -0.72 -22.65
C GLY A 371 -5.94 0.17 -21.41
N ASP A 372 -6.46 1.40 -21.40
CA ASP A 372 -6.12 2.39 -20.37
C ASP A 372 -6.52 1.98 -18.93
N PRO A 373 -7.71 1.39 -18.66
CA PRO A 373 -8.05 0.97 -17.29
C PRO A 373 -7.11 -0.13 -16.75
N MET A 374 -6.74 -1.08 -17.61
CA MET A 374 -5.81 -2.16 -17.30
C MET A 374 -4.38 -1.63 -17.09
N LEU A 375 -3.93 -0.69 -17.94
CA LEU A 375 -2.65 -0.01 -17.77
C LEU A 375 -2.58 0.75 -16.44
N ASN A 376 -3.66 1.40 -16.02
CA ASN A 376 -3.73 2.11 -14.74
C ASN A 376 -3.57 1.14 -13.55
N GLN A 377 -4.25 -0.01 -13.57
CA GLN A 377 -4.09 -1.06 -12.56
C GLN A 377 -2.66 -1.62 -12.52
N ILE A 378 -2.08 -1.94 -13.68
CA ILE A 378 -0.70 -2.47 -13.77
C ILE A 378 0.33 -1.45 -13.27
N SER A 379 0.16 -0.17 -13.63
CA SER A 379 1.11 0.89 -13.22
C SER A 379 0.98 1.28 -11.73
N ALA A 380 -0.15 1.04 -11.09
CA ALA A 380 -0.29 1.12 -9.64
C ALA A 380 0.49 0.00 -8.89
N ILE A 381 0.78 -1.12 -9.57
CA ILE A 381 1.46 -2.30 -8.98
C ILE A 381 2.93 -2.39 -9.41
N ARG A 382 3.30 -1.79 -10.56
CA ARG A 382 4.65 -1.81 -11.14
C ARG A 382 5.13 -0.41 -11.52
N GLU A 383 6.02 0.18 -10.71
CA GLU A 383 6.79 1.36 -11.14
C GLU A 383 7.66 1.01 -12.37
N THR A 384 7.72 1.91 -13.35
CA THR A 384 8.74 1.86 -14.40
C THR A 384 10.10 2.26 -13.80
N PRO A 385 11.17 1.44 -13.92
CA PRO A 385 12.50 1.78 -13.40
C PRO A 385 13.03 3.10 -13.97
N LYS A 386 13.54 3.98 -13.11
CA LYS A 386 14.03 5.33 -13.47
C LYS A 386 15.55 5.38 -13.36
N CYS A 387 16.24 5.72 -14.44
CA CYS A 387 17.69 5.86 -14.45
C CYS A 387 18.17 6.87 -13.39
N GLY A 388 19.11 6.46 -12.54
CA GLY A 388 19.72 7.33 -11.52
C GLY A 388 18.93 7.49 -10.22
N GLY A 389 17.92 6.66 -9.96
CA GLY A 389 17.21 6.65 -8.68
C GLY A 389 16.80 5.25 -8.23
N VAL A 390 16.89 5.00 -6.92
CA VAL A 390 16.26 3.84 -6.27
C VAL A 390 14.74 3.91 -6.53
N PRO A 391 14.09 2.83 -7.04
CA PRO A 391 12.62 2.77 -7.12
C PRO A 391 12.03 2.92 -5.72
N LYS A 392 11.27 4.00 -5.49
CA LYS A 392 10.79 4.35 -4.14
C LYS A 392 9.56 3.54 -3.71
N SER A 393 8.86 2.93 -4.66
CA SER A 393 7.65 2.14 -4.39
C SER A 393 7.64 0.81 -5.15
N SER A 394 8.75 0.08 -5.11
CA SER A 394 8.63 -1.39 -5.11
C SER A 394 7.80 -1.78 -3.89
N ILE A 395 6.52 -2.09 -4.09
CA ILE A 395 5.54 -2.48 -3.04
C ILE A 395 6.09 -3.63 -2.18
N VAL A 396 6.97 -4.41 -2.78
CA VAL A 396 7.85 -5.40 -2.14
C VAL A 396 9.28 -4.81 -2.03
N PRO A 397 9.72 -4.33 -0.85
CA PRO A 397 11.10 -3.94 -0.61
C PRO A 397 12.14 -4.99 -1.02
N VAL A 398 13.25 -4.50 -1.59
CA VAL A 398 14.40 -5.25 -2.18
C VAL A 398 14.69 -6.63 -1.57
N SER A 399 14.92 -6.72 -0.26
CA SER A 399 15.34 -7.95 0.43
C SER A 399 14.22 -8.97 0.68
N ILE A 400 12.96 -8.64 0.37
CA ILE A 400 11.81 -9.56 0.53
C ILE A 400 11.82 -10.64 -0.55
N ALA A 401 11.96 -10.24 -1.83
CA ALA A 401 11.82 -11.17 -2.94
C ALA A 401 12.94 -12.23 -2.93
N GLU A 402 14.19 -11.77 -2.83
CA GLU A 402 15.38 -12.64 -2.87
C GLU A 402 15.48 -13.52 -1.62
N GLY A 403 15.17 -12.97 -0.44
CA GLY A 403 15.06 -13.73 0.80
C GLY A 403 13.92 -14.75 0.76
N GLY A 404 12.79 -14.41 0.14
CA GLY A 404 11.67 -15.33 -0.09
C GLY A 404 12.06 -16.55 -0.94
N VAL A 405 12.83 -16.36 -2.01
CA VAL A 405 13.39 -17.48 -2.79
C VAL A 405 14.33 -18.31 -1.92
N ALA A 406 15.24 -17.66 -1.17
CA ALA A 406 16.19 -18.37 -0.31
C ALA A 406 15.52 -19.23 0.76
N VAL A 407 14.41 -18.78 1.34
CA VAL A 407 13.57 -19.57 2.25
C VAL A 407 12.93 -20.75 1.50
N ARG A 408 12.16 -20.52 0.42
CA ARG A 408 11.44 -21.60 -0.31
C ARG A 408 12.39 -22.71 -0.76
N CYS A 409 13.54 -22.34 -1.30
CA CYS A 409 14.52 -23.29 -1.83
C CYS A 409 15.45 -23.86 -0.75
N GLY A 410 15.51 -23.25 0.43
CA GLY A 410 16.20 -23.79 1.61
C GLY A 410 15.41 -24.88 2.32
N GLU A 411 14.08 -24.72 2.47
CA GLU A 411 13.20 -25.73 3.09
C GLU A 411 13.09 -27.01 2.25
N GLY A 412 13.10 -26.90 0.92
CA GLY A 412 12.88 -28.03 0.01
C GLY A 412 13.93 -29.15 0.14
N GLN A 413 13.48 -30.40 0.31
CA GLN A 413 14.39 -31.55 0.29
C GLN A 413 14.98 -31.83 -1.10
N GLY A 414 14.30 -31.42 -2.18
CA GLY A 414 14.79 -31.51 -3.56
C GLY A 414 15.27 -30.16 -4.09
N VAL A 415 16.55 -30.07 -4.46
CA VAL A 415 17.14 -28.99 -5.26
C VAL A 415 17.90 -29.60 -6.45
N GLY A 416 17.94 -28.89 -7.59
CA GLY A 416 18.52 -29.43 -8.83
C GLY A 416 17.54 -30.24 -9.70
N PHE A 417 16.26 -29.84 -9.74
CA PHE A 417 15.26 -30.41 -10.66
C PHE A 417 15.73 -30.34 -12.13
N THR A 418 15.43 -31.37 -12.93
CA THR A 418 15.59 -31.32 -14.38
C THR A 418 14.39 -30.66 -15.06
N ILE A 419 14.55 -30.25 -16.32
CA ILE A 419 13.43 -29.76 -17.15
C ILE A 419 12.31 -30.81 -17.30
N GLY A 420 12.62 -32.11 -17.17
CA GLY A 420 11.62 -33.17 -17.13
C GLY A 420 10.76 -33.15 -15.87
N ASP A 421 11.38 -33.00 -14.71
CA ASP A 421 10.69 -32.94 -13.41
C ASP A 421 9.81 -31.68 -13.31
N LEU A 422 10.29 -30.56 -13.82
CA LEU A 422 9.56 -29.29 -13.84
C LEU A 422 8.34 -29.33 -14.78
N ARG A 423 8.46 -30.01 -15.94
CA ARG A 423 7.31 -30.26 -16.83
C ARG A 423 6.29 -31.21 -16.21
N THR A 424 6.76 -32.28 -15.56
CA THR A 424 5.89 -33.21 -14.82
C THR A 424 5.11 -32.45 -13.75
N HIS A 425 5.78 -31.60 -12.97
CA HIS A 425 5.13 -30.79 -11.95
C HIS A 425 4.17 -29.73 -12.52
N PHE A 426 4.47 -29.16 -13.69
CA PHE A 426 3.51 -28.27 -14.35
C PHE A 426 2.23 -29.01 -14.76
N GLU A 427 2.32 -30.20 -15.34
CA GLU A 427 1.13 -30.98 -15.68
C GLU A 427 0.39 -31.50 -14.42
N GLU A 428 1.09 -31.79 -13.31
CA GLU A 428 0.46 -32.03 -12.00
C GLU A 428 -0.41 -30.83 -11.58
N LEU A 429 0.15 -29.61 -11.59
CA LEU A 429 -0.58 -28.39 -11.22
C LEU A 429 -1.72 -28.08 -12.22
N ARG A 430 -1.52 -28.35 -13.51
CA ARG A 430 -2.51 -28.09 -14.57
C ARG A 430 -3.76 -28.99 -14.45
N ASN A 431 -3.60 -30.17 -13.86
CA ASN A 431 -4.73 -31.04 -13.49
C ASN A 431 -5.46 -30.56 -12.23
N LEU A 432 -4.96 -29.53 -11.52
CA LEU A 432 -5.60 -28.93 -10.35
C LEU A 432 -6.19 -27.53 -10.62
N SER A 433 -5.53 -26.73 -11.47
CA SER A 433 -5.94 -25.34 -11.73
C SER A 433 -5.43 -24.81 -13.07
N VAL A 434 -6.24 -23.97 -13.71
CA VAL A 434 -5.84 -23.18 -14.89
C VAL A 434 -4.63 -22.27 -14.63
N PHE A 435 -4.30 -21.93 -13.38
CA PHE A 435 -3.18 -21.04 -13.01
C PHE A 435 -1.82 -21.74 -12.84
N ALA A 436 -1.70 -23.01 -13.23
CA ALA A 436 -0.43 -23.74 -13.26
C ALA A 436 0.69 -23.00 -14.04
N ASP A 437 0.33 -22.22 -15.06
CA ASP A 437 1.26 -21.43 -15.89
C ASP A 437 1.85 -20.20 -15.16
N VAL A 438 1.19 -19.74 -14.09
CA VAL A 438 1.66 -18.69 -13.18
C VAL A 438 2.39 -19.31 -11.98
N TRP A 439 1.79 -20.31 -11.31
CA TRP A 439 2.31 -20.82 -10.03
C TRP A 439 3.56 -21.70 -10.15
N SER A 440 3.75 -22.39 -11.28
CA SER A 440 4.88 -23.32 -11.46
C SER A 440 6.25 -22.64 -11.43
N GLU A 441 6.34 -21.34 -11.71
CA GLU A 441 7.59 -20.56 -11.61
C GLU A 441 8.26 -20.71 -10.24
N ILE A 442 7.46 -20.79 -9.16
CA ILE A 442 7.92 -20.94 -7.76
C ILE A 442 8.81 -22.18 -7.55
N ARG A 443 8.55 -23.31 -8.24
CA ARG A 443 9.44 -24.48 -8.17
C ARG A 443 10.61 -24.35 -9.15
N ILE A 444 10.39 -23.69 -10.29
CA ILE A 444 11.43 -23.49 -11.32
C ILE A 444 12.57 -22.62 -10.78
N GLU A 445 12.28 -21.56 -10.01
CA GLU A 445 13.29 -20.73 -9.31
C GLU A 445 14.33 -21.56 -8.53
N CYS A 446 13.87 -22.61 -7.82
CA CYS A 446 14.75 -23.45 -7.00
C CYS A 446 15.64 -24.42 -7.78
N SER A 447 15.46 -24.55 -9.11
CA SER A 447 16.23 -25.50 -9.94
C SER A 447 17.73 -25.21 -9.95
N GLY A 448 18.11 -23.94 -9.84
CA GLY A 448 19.51 -23.51 -9.76
C GLY A 448 20.09 -23.46 -8.35
N TRP A 449 19.28 -23.68 -7.31
CA TRP A 449 19.65 -23.39 -5.93
C TRP A 449 20.67 -24.40 -5.38
N LYS A 450 21.77 -23.89 -4.81
CA LYS A 450 22.93 -24.69 -4.34
C LYS A 450 23.33 -24.41 -2.90
N ILE A 451 22.60 -23.53 -2.21
CA ILE A 451 22.82 -23.20 -0.80
C ILE A 451 21.97 -24.15 0.03
N LYS A 452 22.58 -24.82 1.01
CA LYS A 452 21.86 -25.70 1.94
C LYS A 452 21.62 -24.95 3.25
N ALA A 453 20.39 -24.99 3.76
CA ALA A 453 20.10 -24.53 5.11
C ALA A 453 20.87 -25.37 6.15
N LYS A 454 21.31 -24.75 7.24
CA LYS A 454 22.10 -25.37 8.32
C LYS A 454 21.24 -26.27 9.21
N GLU A 455 20.05 -25.79 9.53
CA GLU A 455 18.98 -26.55 10.16
C GLU A 455 17.75 -26.52 9.25
N ARG A 456 16.98 -27.61 9.20
CA ARG A 456 15.62 -27.66 8.67
C ARG A 456 14.74 -28.40 9.65
N TYR A 457 13.45 -28.09 9.67
CA TYR A 457 12.51 -28.89 10.44
C TYR A 457 12.06 -30.11 9.62
N GLU A 458 12.57 -31.28 9.98
CA GLU A 458 12.23 -32.57 9.34
C GLU A 458 11.38 -33.49 10.24
N GLY A 459 10.84 -32.95 11.34
CA GLY A 459 9.86 -33.62 12.20
C GLY A 459 8.44 -33.57 11.64
N ASP A 460 7.51 -34.27 12.28
CA ASP A 460 6.09 -34.28 11.91
C ASP A 460 5.27 -33.20 12.63
N PHE A 461 4.30 -32.62 11.91
CA PHE A 461 3.35 -31.64 12.45
C PHE A 461 2.22 -32.35 13.21
N ASN A 462 2.58 -33.28 14.11
CA ASN A 462 1.68 -34.24 14.72
C ASN A 462 1.87 -34.24 16.25
N THR A 463 1.28 -33.27 16.95
CA THR A 463 1.60 -33.00 18.35
C THR A 463 0.45 -32.33 19.13
N THR A 464 0.63 -32.26 20.45
CA THR A 464 -0.27 -31.58 21.40
C THR A 464 0.47 -30.37 21.99
N THR A 465 -0.06 -29.17 21.76
CA THR A 465 0.48 -27.92 22.30
C THR A 465 -0.14 -27.60 23.67
N SER A 466 0.61 -26.91 24.53
CA SER A 466 0.17 -26.59 25.90
C SER A 466 -0.94 -25.53 26.00
N PHE A 467 -1.25 -24.85 24.89
CA PHE A 467 -2.55 -24.21 24.65
C PHE A 467 -3.08 -24.64 23.28
N PRO A 468 -4.41 -24.82 23.09
CA PRO A 468 -4.96 -25.25 21.81
C PRO A 468 -4.71 -24.23 20.69
N LEU A 469 -4.41 -24.71 19.47
CA LEU A 469 -4.27 -23.82 18.29
C LEU A 469 -5.63 -23.39 17.73
N LEU A 470 -5.70 -22.19 17.16
CA LEU A 470 -6.82 -21.77 16.30
C LEU A 470 -6.36 -21.79 14.84
N ILE A 471 -6.96 -22.67 14.04
CA ILE A 471 -6.61 -22.86 12.63
C ILE A 471 -7.74 -22.29 11.79
N ILE A 472 -7.43 -21.41 10.84
CA ILE A 472 -8.42 -20.73 10.01
C ILE A 472 -8.22 -21.12 8.55
N GLY A 473 -9.32 -21.42 7.85
CA GLY A 473 -9.33 -21.75 6.43
C GLY A 473 -10.55 -21.18 5.71
N ASN A 474 -10.31 -20.54 4.57
CA ASN A 474 -11.38 -20.06 3.69
C ASN A 474 -11.91 -21.22 2.84
N THR A 475 -13.19 -21.23 2.48
CA THR A 475 -13.77 -22.28 1.61
C THR A 475 -13.28 -22.24 0.16
N ARG A 476 -12.71 -21.11 -0.30
CA ARG A 476 -12.22 -20.90 -1.67
C ARG A 476 -10.93 -20.04 -1.67
N ASP A 477 -9.81 -20.57 -1.16
CA ASP A 477 -8.52 -19.86 -1.09
C ASP A 477 -7.63 -20.12 -2.34
N PRO A 478 -7.05 -19.10 -3.01
CA PRO A 478 -6.27 -19.28 -4.23
C PRO A 478 -4.91 -19.96 -4.02
N VAL A 479 -4.45 -20.09 -2.77
CA VAL A 479 -3.11 -20.59 -2.43
C VAL A 479 -3.13 -21.61 -1.30
N THR A 480 -3.97 -21.41 -0.29
CA THR A 480 -3.97 -22.17 0.97
C THR A 480 -5.34 -22.80 1.23
N PRO A 481 -5.68 -23.87 0.48
CA PRO A 481 -7.03 -24.43 0.40
C PRO A 481 -7.55 -24.97 1.74
N LEU A 482 -8.87 -25.08 1.89
CA LEU A 482 -9.52 -25.54 3.13
C LEU A 482 -9.04 -26.95 3.55
N PHE A 483 -8.66 -27.79 2.59
CA PHE A 483 -8.05 -29.09 2.86
C PHE A 483 -6.73 -28.98 3.66
N ALA A 484 -5.90 -27.98 3.37
CA ALA A 484 -4.65 -27.75 4.09
C ALA A 484 -4.89 -27.34 5.56
N ALA A 485 -5.91 -26.50 5.81
CA ALA A 485 -6.33 -26.13 7.16
C ALA A 485 -6.89 -27.35 7.94
N LYS A 486 -7.71 -28.19 7.30
CA LYS A 486 -8.19 -29.46 7.87
C LYS A 486 -7.05 -30.41 8.22
N LYS A 487 -6.08 -30.59 7.32
CA LYS A 487 -4.90 -31.43 7.57
C LYS A 487 -4.01 -30.91 8.70
N ALA A 488 -3.94 -29.59 8.91
CA ALA A 488 -3.26 -29.02 10.09
C ALA A 488 -4.05 -29.31 11.39
N HIS A 489 -5.37 -29.24 11.36
CA HIS A 489 -6.24 -29.57 12.50
C HIS A 489 -6.17 -31.05 12.89
N GLU A 490 -6.02 -31.95 11.91
CA GLU A 490 -5.79 -33.39 12.15
C GLU A 490 -4.46 -33.65 12.88
N GLY A 491 -3.37 -32.99 12.47
CA GLY A 491 -2.04 -33.16 13.07
C GLY A 491 -1.87 -32.48 14.43
N PHE A 492 -2.39 -31.27 14.62
CA PHE A 492 -2.38 -30.59 15.91
C PHE A 492 -3.58 -31.03 16.75
N HIS A 493 -3.48 -32.17 17.42
CA HIS A 493 -4.57 -32.83 18.15
C HIS A 493 -5.29 -31.93 19.16
N ASN A 494 -4.60 -30.91 19.68
CA ASN A 494 -5.17 -29.86 20.51
C ASN A 494 -5.35 -28.57 19.69
N SER A 495 -6.41 -28.52 18.88
CA SER A 495 -6.74 -27.34 18.05
C SER A 495 -8.23 -27.26 17.71
N ALA A 496 -8.67 -26.10 17.22
CA ALA A 496 -9.99 -25.91 16.63
C ALA A 496 -9.88 -25.33 15.22
N LEU A 497 -10.73 -25.81 14.30
CA LEU A 497 -10.87 -25.29 12.94
C LEU A 497 -12.01 -24.27 12.84
N LEU A 498 -11.67 -23.05 12.45
CA LEU A 498 -12.58 -21.99 12.05
C LEU A 498 -12.64 -21.94 10.52
N THR A 499 -13.82 -22.22 9.94
CA THR A 499 -14.01 -22.07 8.50
C THR A 499 -14.64 -20.72 8.20
N VAL A 500 -14.13 -19.96 7.22
CA VAL A 500 -14.78 -18.75 6.70
C VAL A 500 -15.31 -19.05 5.29
N ASP A 501 -16.60 -18.84 5.03
CA ASP A 501 -17.15 -19.07 3.68
C ASP A 501 -16.90 -17.85 2.79
N THR A 502 -15.67 -17.74 2.29
CA THR A 502 -15.21 -16.64 1.46
C THR A 502 -14.31 -17.14 0.32
N PRO A 503 -14.34 -16.48 -0.85
CA PRO A 503 -13.20 -16.47 -1.75
C PRO A 503 -12.03 -15.65 -1.19
N GLY A 504 -10.84 -15.94 -1.69
CA GLY A 504 -9.64 -15.14 -1.47
C GLY A 504 -8.71 -15.67 -0.38
N HIS A 505 -7.57 -14.99 -0.20
CA HIS A 505 -6.44 -15.53 0.55
C HIS A 505 -6.39 -15.09 2.02
N CYS A 506 -6.40 -16.09 2.91
CA CYS A 506 -6.50 -15.96 4.39
C CYS A 506 -7.78 -15.25 4.87
N SER A 507 -8.11 -15.34 6.16
CA SER A 507 -9.39 -14.84 6.73
C SER A 507 -9.66 -13.36 6.46
N SER A 508 -8.60 -12.55 6.33
CA SER A 508 -8.67 -11.13 5.96
C SER A 508 -9.10 -10.86 4.51
N ALA A 509 -9.47 -11.87 3.72
CA ALA A 509 -9.95 -11.69 2.34
C ALA A 509 -11.41 -11.26 2.24
N GLY A 510 -12.24 -11.57 3.25
CA GLY A 510 -13.64 -11.17 3.34
C GLY A 510 -14.02 -10.77 4.76
N THR A 511 -14.98 -9.85 4.87
CA THR A 511 -15.50 -9.29 6.12
C THR A 511 -16.46 -10.28 6.78
N SER A 512 -15.98 -10.98 7.81
CA SER A 512 -16.82 -11.84 8.66
C SER A 512 -16.77 -11.39 10.12
N PRO A 513 -17.77 -10.64 10.61
CA PRO A 513 -17.86 -10.23 12.02
C PRO A 513 -17.83 -11.42 12.99
N VAL A 514 -18.40 -12.57 12.58
CA VAL A 514 -18.42 -13.80 13.38
C VAL A 514 -17.03 -14.41 13.51
N ALA A 515 -16.24 -14.47 12.43
CA ALA A 515 -14.86 -14.96 12.49
C ALA A 515 -13.97 -14.02 13.32
N LEU A 516 -14.11 -12.71 13.12
CA LEU A 516 -13.38 -11.68 13.86
C LEU A 516 -13.68 -11.70 15.36
N LYS A 517 -14.94 -11.98 15.75
CA LYS A 517 -15.30 -12.26 17.15
C LYS A 517 -14.52 -13.45 17.71
N TYR A 518 -14.50 -14.59 17.02
CA TYR A 518 -13.76 -15.78 17.50
C TYR A 518 -12.25 -15.54 17.60
N ILE A 519 -11.65 -14.78 16.67
CA ILE A 519 -10.23 -14.39 16.70
C ILE A 519 -9.92 -13.55 17.95
N ARG A 520 -10.75 -12.53 18.22
CA ARG A 520 -10.61 -11.68 19.42
C ARG A 520 -10.76 -12.50 20.70
N ASP A 521 -11.85 -13.25 20.81
CA ASP A 521 -12.18 -14.00 22.03
C ASP A 521 -11.15 -15.12 22.30
N TYR A 522 -10.56 -15.69 21.24
CA TYR A 522 -9.40 -16.58 21.36
C TYR A 522 -8.20 -15.89 22.01
N PHE A 523 -7.76 -14.73 21.51
CA PHE A 523 -6.63 -14.02 22.13
C PHE A 523 -6.92 -13.52 23.55
N ARG A 524 -8.09 -12.90 23.77
CA ARG A 524 -8.48 -12.28 25.06
C ARG A 524 -8.77 -13.29 26.15
N GLU A 525 -9.51 -14.35 25.84
CA GLU A 525 -10.10 -15.28 26.81
C GLU A 525 -9.54 -16.70 26.65
N GLY A 526 -9.08 -17.07 25.45
CA GLY A 526 -8.76 -18.45 25.09
C GLY A 526 -9.96 -19.25 24.57
N ALA A 527 -11.06 -18.56 24.24
CA ALA A 527 -12.25 -19.21 23.69
C ALA A 527 -11.97 -19.81 22.31
N LEU A 528 -12.51 -21.00 22.05
CA LEU A 528 -12.43 -21.68 20.75
C LEU A 528 -13.82 -21.70 20.09
N PRO A 529 -13.90 -21.69 18.74
CA PRO A 529 -15.15 -21.92 18.04
C PRO A 529 -15.66 -23.35 18.27
N PRO A 530 -16.99 -23.57 18.32
CA PRO A 530 -17.57 -24.91 18.27
C PRO A 530 -17.10 -25.72 17.06
N VAL A 531 -17.01 -27.05 17.22
CA VAL A 531 -16.62 -27.96 16.14
C VAL A 531 -17.58 -27.82 14.96
N GLY A 532 -17.01 -27.62 13.75
CA GLY A 532 -17.79 -27.42 12.53
C GLY A 532 -18.29 -25.98 12.30
N THR A 533 -17.80 -24.99 13.05
CA THR A 533 -18.13 -23.58 12.82
C THR A 533 -17.74 -23.12 11.41
N VAL A 534 -18.73 -22.63 10.67
CA VAL A 534 -18.58 -21.90 9.41
C VAL A 534 -19.09 -20.48 9.61
N CYS A 535 -18.25 -19.48 9.35
CA CYS A 535 -18.57 -18.07 9.47
C CYS A 535 -18.89 -17.48 8.09
N PRO A 536 -20.08 -16.90 7.87
CA PRO A 536 -20.42 -16.22 6.62
C PRO A 536 -19.71 -14.86 6.53
N ILE A 537 -19.60 -14.33 5.31
CA ILE A 537 -19.18 -12.96 5.02
C ILE A 537 -20.38 -12.05 4.72
N GLU A 538 -20.16 -10.74 4.76
CA GLU A 538 -21.14 -9.71 4.38
C GLU A 538 -20.89 -9.11 2.99
N ASP A 539 -19.69 -9.30 2.42
CA ASP A 539 -19.27 -8.70 1.16
C ASP A 539 -19.93 -9.36 -0.05
N LYS A 540 -20.15 -8.54 -1.09
CA LYS A 540 -20.62 -8.99 -2.42
C LYS A 540 -19.63 -8.53 -3.48
N LEU A 541 -19.43 -9.36 -4.50
CA LEU A 541 -18.85 -8.89 -5.77
C LEU A 541 -19.91 -8.09 -6.53
N PHE A 542 -19.48 -7.13 -7.37
CA PHE A 542 -20.34 -6.35 -8.29
C PHE A 542 -21.53 -5.66 -7.60
N ILE A 543 -21.26 -4.76 -6.64
CA ILE A 543 -22.27 -4.13 -5.78
C ILE A 543 -23.11 -3.08 -6.53
N LYS A 544 -24.42 -3.31 -6.56
CA LYS A 544 -25.43 -2.36 -7.07
C LYS A 544 -25.50 -1.09 -6.22
N ASN A 545 -25.45 0.09 -6.86
CA ASN A 545 -25.40 1.40 -6.21
C ASN A 545 -26.55 1.69 -5.20
N SER A 546 -27.64 0.91 -5.20
CA SER A 546 -28.82 1.10 -4.32
C SER A 546 -28.90 0.15 -3.12
N GLU A 547 -28.14 -0.94 -3.05
CA GLU A 547 -28.22 -1.86 -1.89
C GLU A 547 -27.57 -1.29 -0.62
N ASN A 548 -26.60 -0.37 -0.79
CA ASN A 548 -25.94 0.38 0.30
C ASN A 548 -26.93 0.99 1.31
N THR A 549 -28.14 1.34 0.89
CA THR A 549 -29.11 2.05 1.73
C THR A 549 -29.92 1.12 2.65
N MET A 550 -30.14 -0.15 2.29
CA MET A 550 -31.02 -1.04 3.08
C MET A 550 -30.27 -1.97 4.04
N ALA A 551 -29.08 -2.46 3.67
CA ALA A 551 -28.28 -3.30 4.58
C ALA A 551 -27.89 -2.53 5.86
N ALA A 552 -27.50 -1.26 5.70
CA ALA A 552 -27.07 -0.38 6.80
C ALA A 552 -28.17 0.04 7.80
N LEU A 553 -29.44 -0.32 7.56
CA LEU A 553 -30.58 0.11 8.39
C LEU A 553 -31.04 -0.90 9.45
N ASN A 554 -30.54 -2.14 9.44
CA ASN A 554 -31.00 -3.24 10.30
C ASN A 554 -29.93 -3.84 11.23
N MET A 555 -28.78 -3.18 11.37
CA MET A 555 -27.65 -3.68 12.18
C MET A 555 -27.69 -3.11 13.60
N LYS A 556 -27.17 -3.85 14.59
CA LYS A 556 -27.07 -3.37 15.97
C LYS A 556 -25.96 -2.33 16.11
N GLU A 557 -26.05 -1.48 17.12
CA GLU A 557 -25.12 -0.38 17.36
C GLU A 557 -23.65 -0.84 17.47
N GLU A 558 -23.41 -2.01 18.09
CA GLU A 558 -22.09 -2.64 18.22
C GLU A 558 -21.54 -3.16 16.88
N GLU A 559 -22.40 -3.79 16.07
CA GLU A 559 -22.07 -4.28 14.72
C GLU A 559 -21.77 -3.09 13.77
N ARG A 560 -22.49 -1.97 13.96
CA ARG A 560 -22.34 -0.74 13.19
C ARG A 560 -21.00 -0.04 13.42
N GLN A 561 -20.56 0.09 14.68
CA GLN A 561 -19.22 0.61 15.00
C GLN A 561 -18.12 -0.29 14.42
N PHE A 562 -18.35 -1.60 14.37
CA PHE A 562 -17.39 -2.56 13.82
C PHE A 562 -17.26 -2.48 12.29
N LEU A 563 -18.34 -2.18 11.57
CA LEU A 563 -18.33 -1.92 10.12
C LEU A 563 -17.80 -0.54 9.71
N GLU A 564 -17.60 0.38 10.65
CA GLU A 564 -16.82 1.60 10.41
C GLU A 564 -15.30 1.34 10.56
N LEU A 565 -14.89 0.31 11.30
CA LEU A 565 -13.46 -0.07 11.45
C LEU A 565 -12.88 -0.79 10.22
N THR A 566 -13.71 -1.34 9.33
CA THR A 566 -13.24 -2.01 8.09
C THR A 566 -13.28 -1.14 6.84
N LYS A 567 -13.77 0.10 6.94
CA LYS A 567 -13.86 1.04 5.81
C LYS A 567 -12.82 2.14 6.00
N GLU A 568 -11.68 2.00 5.33
CA GLU A 568 -10.51 2.87 5.54
C GLU A 568 -10.83 4.36 5.51
N PHE A 569 -10.12 5.09 6.37
CA PHE A 569 -10.02 6.53 6.48
C PHE A 569 -9.91 7.14 5.07
N VAL A 570 -10.84 7.97 4.59
CA VAL A 570 -11.36 9.20 5.22
C VAL A 570 -12.87 9.37 4.95
N GLN A 571 -13.64 9.95 5.89
CA GLN A 571 -15.06 10.26 5.63
C GLN A 571 -15.26 11.59 4.89
N VAL A 572 -14.56 12.68 5.29
CA VAL A 572 -14.80 14.04 4.77
C VAL A 572 -13.54 14.77 4.29
N LEU A 573 -13.60 15.38 3.11
CA LEU A 573 -12.62 16.38 2.66
C LEU A 573 -13.11 17.81 2.91
N HIS A 574 -12.35 18.61 3.65
CA HIS A 574 -12.47 20.06 3.68
C HIS A 574 -11.70 20.67 2.49
N PHE A 575 -12.39 21.43 1.65
CA PHE A 575 -11.84 22.04 0.43
C PHE A 575 -12.04 23.57 0.45
N PRO A 576 -11.05 24.38 0.85
CA PRO A 576 -11.14 25.82 0.80
C PRO A 576 -10.89 26.31 -0.63
N ILE A 577 -11.75 27.20 -1.11
CA ILE A 577 -11.61 27.84 -2.43
C ILE A 577 -11.00 29.22 -2.21
N VAL A 578 -9.85 29.49 -2.85
CA VAL A 578 -9.23 30.83 -2.88
C VAL A 578 -10.25 31.87 -3.33
N SER A 579 -10.73 32.71 -2.40
CA SER A 579 -11.88 33.61 -2.55
C SER A 579 -11.72 34.86 -1.66
N VAL A 580 -12.77 35.67 -1.46
CA VAL A 580 -12.66 37.02 -0.87
C VAL A 580 -12.03 36.97 0.52
N ALA A 581 -11.08 37.86 0.78
CA ALA A 581 -10.35 37.98 2.05
C ALA A 581 -9.63 36.71 2.52
N ASN A 582 -9.47 35.70 1.65
CA ASN A 582 -8.75 34.44 1.89
C ASN A 582 -9.26 33.60 3.09
N VAL A 583 -10.41 33.94 3.67
CA VAL A 583 -10.95 33.34 4.92
C VAL A 583 -11.01 31.81 4.89
N PRO A 584 -11.40 31.12 3.80
CA PRO A 584 -11.38 29.66 3.75
C PRO A 584 -9.98 29.06 3.95
N GLN A 585 -8.95 29.68 3.36
CA GLN A 585 -7.57 29.21 3.49
C GLN A 585 -6.99 29.56 4.86
N LEU A 586 -7.40 30.70 5.44
CA LEU A 586 -7.04 31.08 6.81
C LEU A 586 -7.69 30.13 7.84
N ALA A 587 -8.92 29.67 7.58
CA ALA A 587 -9.59 28.66 8.41
C ALA A 587 -8.91 27.28 8.28
N ALA A 588 -8.47 26.90 7.07
CA ALA A 588 -7.68 25.69 6.85
C ALA A 588 -6.34 25.72 7.61
N ASP A 589 -5.65 26.86 7.64
CA ASP A 589 -4.44 27.07 8.46
C ASP A 589 -4.70 26.84 9.95
N ILE A 590 -5.80 27.39 10.48
CA ILE A 590 -6.20 27.20 11.88
C ILE A 590 -6.52 25.72 12.17
N LEU A 591 -7.23 25.03 11.27
CA LEU A 591 -7.54 23.60 11.42
C LEU A 591 -6.25 22.74 11.45
N ILE A 592 -5.34 22.98 10.50
CA ILE A 592 -4.04 22.29 10.42
C ILE A 592 -3.20 22.54 11.67
N ALA A 593 -3.08 23.80 12.10
CA ALA A 593 -2.31 24.15 13.30
C ALA A 593 -2.94 23.57 14.58
N THR A 594 -4.26 23.68 14.75
CA THR A 594 -4.99 23.24 15.95
C THR A 594 -4.89 21.73 16.15
N PHE A 595 -5.20 20.95 15.10
CA PHE A 595 -5.20 19.49 15.12
C PHE A 595 -3.85 18.85 14.73
N SER A 596 -2.78 19.65 14.61
CA SER A 596 -1.42 19.20 14.28
C SER A 596 -1.33 18.35 12.99
N LEU A 597 -2.14 18.65 11.98
CA LEU A 597 -2.30 17.80 10.79
C LEU A 597 -1.00 17.74 9.96
N SER A 598 -0.61 16.53 9.54
CA SER A 598 0.57 16.28 8.73
C SER A 598 0.27 16.36 7.24
N ARG A 599 1.21 16.86 6.43
CA ARG A 599 1.07 16.92 4.97
C ARG A 599 1.18 15.52 4.35
N ILE A 600 0.04 14.94 3.98
CA ILE A 600 -0.08 13.60 3.38
C ILE A 600 0.12 13.59 1.85
N ALA A 601 -0.25 14.67 1.14
CA ALA A 601 -0.07 14.75 -0.31
C ALA A 601 0.15 16.19 -0.82
N VAL A 602 0.50 16.30 -2.11
CA VAL A 602 0.72 17.57 -2.83
C VAL A 602 -0.03 17.50 -4.16
N PHE A 603 -0.81 18.53 -4.49
CA PHE A 603 -1.45 18.65 -5.80
C PHE A 603 -0.43 19.16 -6.83
N ASP A 604 -0.56 18.69 -8.07
CA ASP A 604 0.32 19.10 -9.17
C ASP A 604 0.37 20.65 -9.30
N PRO A 605 1.55 21.28 -9.12
CA PRO A 605 1.68 22.72 -9.09
C PRO A 605 1.40 23.39 -10.44
N LYS A 606 1.39 22.64 -11.57
CA LYS A 606 1.18 23.21 -12.92
C LYS A 606 -0.17 23.92 -13.11
N TYR A 607 -1.15 23.59 -12.26
CA TYR A 607 -2.47 24.22 -12.29
C TYR A 607 -2.51 25.60 -11.63
N HIS A 608 -1.50 25.93 -10.81
CA HIS A 608 -1.51 27.06 -9.87
C HIS A 608 -0.51 28.15 -10.25
N VAL A 609 -0.65 29.35 -9.66
CA VAL A 609 0.45 30.32 -9.64
C VAL A 609 1.61 29.70 -8.83
N PRO A 610 2.83 29.58 -9.38
CA PRO A 610 3.94 28.96 -8.66
C PRO A 610 4.24 29.68 -7.34
N VAL A 611 4.34 28.89 -6.27
CA VAL A 611 4.71 29.31 -4.92
C VAL A 611 5.67 28.27 -4.37
N VAL A 612 6.77 28.76 -3.80
CA VAL A 612 7.74 27.98 -3.02
C VAL A 612 8.01 28.81 -1.77
N GLY A 613 7.90 28.20 -0.59
CA GLY A 613 8.15 28.85 0.70
C GLY A 613 8.73 27.88 1.71
N ALA A 614 9.13 28.40 2.88
CA ALA A 614 9.47 27.58 4.04
C ALA A 614 8.26 26.75 4.49
N ARG A 615 8.50 25.67 5.23
CA ARG A 615 7.44 24.82 5.80
C ARG A 615 6.89 25.45 7.09
N GLU A 616 5.57 25.47 7.21
CA GLU A 616 4.83 26.24 8.24
C GLU A 616 4.96 25.69 9.68
N LEU A 617 5.28 24.40 9.81
CA LEU A 617 5.51 23.71 11.08
C LEU A 617 7.02 23.46 11.22
N SER A 618 7.59 23.89 12.34
CA SER A 618 9.01 24.26 12.49
C SER A 618 10.02 23.12 12.36
N ASP A 619 9.58 21.88 12.51
CA ASP A 619 10.47 20.78 12.91
C ASP A 619 10.92 19.92 11.72
N HIS A 620 10.67 20.38 10.49
CA HIS A 620 10.81 19.61 9.26
C HIS A 620 11.45 20.40 8.11
N LEU A 621 12.66 20.01 7.70
CA LEU A 621 13.28 20.48 6.46
C LEU A 621 12.39 20.18 5.25
N GLY A 622 12.09 21.21 4.45
CA GLY A 622 11.33 21.06 3.22
C GLY A 622 10.77 22.38 2.70
N VAL A 623 10.07 22.31 1.56
CA VAL A 623 9.36 23.45 0.96
C VAL A 623 7.84 23.23 0.98
N THR A 624 7.11 24.32 1.16
CA THR A 624 5.68 24.44 0.89
C THR A 624 5.44 24.76 -0.58
N THR A 625 4.41 24.15 -1.15
CA THR A 625 4.01 24.23 -2.57
C THR A 625 2.61 24.90 -2.71
N PRO A 626 2.09 25.17 -3.92
CA PRO A 626 0.86 25.96 -4.10
C PRO A 626 -0.43 25.36 -3.53
N CYS A 627 -0.50 24.03 -3.41
CA CYS A 627 -1.74 23.32 -3.04
C CYS A 627 -1.39 21.95 -2.43
N GLU A 628 -1.74 21.74 -1.17
CA GLU A 628 -1.21 20.67 -0.31
C GLU A 628 -2.33 20.04 0.53
N LEU A 629 -2.24 18.74 0.79
CA LEU A 629 -3.25 17.96 1.50
C LEU A 629 -2.74 17.53 2.87
N PHE A 630 -3.52 17.76 3.92
CA PHE A 630 -3.15 17.54 5.32
C PHE A 630 -4.15 16.65 6.06
N GLY A 631 -3.67 15.72 6.87
CA GLY A 631 -4.50 14.77 7.63
C GLY A 631 -3.76 14.17 8.84
N SER A 632 -4.46 13.29 9.56
CA SER A 632 -3.94 12.48 10.68
C SER A 632 -4.92 11.33 10.94
N ASP A 633 -4.41 10.15 11.31
CA ASP A 633 -5.20 8.93 11.53
C ASP A 633 -6.17 9.05 12.74
N ASP A 634 -5.96 10.03 13.62
CA ASP A 634 -6.82 10.33 14.78
C ASP A 634 -8.15 11.01 14.40
N PHE A 635 -8.34 11.38 13.13
CA PHE A 635 -9.47 12.18 12.67
C PHE A 635 -10.03 11.70 11.32
N GLY A 636 -11.36 11.53 11.24
CA GLY A 636 -12.05 11.09 10.01
C GLY A 636 -12.14 12.13 8.88
N PHE A 637 -11.31 13.19 8.90
CA PHE A 637 -11.34 14.28 7.92
C PHE A 637 -9.93 14.68 7.45
N VAL A 638 -9.88 15.27 6.26
CA VAL A 638 -8.66 15.81 5.63
C VAL A 638 -8.88 17.27 5.24
N VAL A 639 -7.82 18.07 5.31
CA VAL A 639 -7.82 19.51 4.99
C VAL A 639 -6.93 19.75 3.78
N LEU A 640 -7.49 20.25 2.69
CA LEU A 640 -6.69 20.87 1.63
C LEU A 640 -6.29 22.29 2.06
N GLN A 641 -5.05 22.69 1.80
CA GLN A 641 -4.58 24.07 1.93
C GLN A 641 -4.10 24.58 0.57
N GLN A 642 -4.64 25.72 0.13
CA GLN A 642 -4.37 26.32 -1.19
C GLN A 642 -3.67 27.68 -1.03
N ARG A 643 -2.35 27.67 -1.12
CA ARG A 643 -1.47 28.86 -0.97
C ARG A 643 -1.55 29.83 -2.15
N SER A 644 -2.03 29.42 -3.32
CA SER A 644 -2.16 30.31 -4.49
C SER A 644 -3.35 29.96 -5.40
N PRO A 645 -3.86 30.92 -6.21
CA PRO A 645 -5.01 30.67 -7.09
C PRO A 645 -4.65 29.79 -8.31
N VAL A 646 -5.66 29.03 -8.77
CA VAL A 646 -5.59 28.27 -10.03
C VAL A 646 -5.51 29.22 -11.23
N LEU A 647 -4.54 28.96 -12.13
CA LEU A 647 -4.32 29.72 -13.36
C LEU A 647 -5.58 29.76 -14.21
N LYS A 648 -5.90 30.91 -14.82
CA LYS A 648 -7.16 31.13 -15.55
C LYS A 648 -7.44 30.07 -16.64
N THR A 649 -6.39 29.61 -17.31
CA THR A 649 -6.44 28.59 -18.37
C THR A 649 -6.52 27.14 -17.86
N GLN A 650 -6.14 26.88 -16.60
CA GLN A 650 -6.01 25.52 -16.05
C GLN A 650 -7.23 25.05 -15.24
N LYS A 651 -8.28 25.87 -15.13
CA LYS A 651 -9.41 25.61 -14.21
C LYS A 651 -10.19 24.33 -14.52
N GLU A 652 -10.38 23.99 -15.79
CA GLU A 652 -11.04 22.73 -16.17
C GLU A 652 -10.18 21.51 -15.82
N ALA A 653 -8.88 21.58 -16.12
CA ALA A 653 -7.92 20.52 -15.82
C ALA A 653 -7.75 20.33 -14.31
N PHE A 654 -7.74 21.41 -13.52
CA PHE A 654 -7.72 21.36 -12.07
C PHE A 654 -8.98 20.72 -11.48
N ILE A 655 -10.18 21.07 -11.98
CA ILE A 655 -11.44 20.45 -11.53
C ILE A 655 -11.47 18.96 -11.88
N SER A 656 -11.02 18.58 -13.07
CA SER A 656 -10.89 17.18 -13.47
C SER A 656 -9.91 16.41 -12.57
N ALA A 657 -8.74 16.99 -12.29
CA ALA A 657 -7.75 16.42 -11.38
C ALA A 657 -8.26 16.31 -9.94
N ALA A 658 -8.92 17.34 -9.42
CA ALA A 658 -9.54 17.31 -8.09
C ALA A 658 -10.61 16.23 -7.99
N ASN A 659 -11.52 16.14 -8.96
CA ASN A 659 -12.52 15.06 -9.03
C ASN A 659 -11.89 13.67 -9.20
N SER A 660 -10.66 13.56 -9.72
CA SER A 660 -9.91 12.31 -9.73
C SER A 660 -9.36 11.97 -8.35
N VAL A 661 -8.67 12.91 -7.70
CA VAL A 661 -8.17 12.76 -6.31
C VAL A 661 -9.31 12.43 -5.35
N PHE A 662 -10.51 13.00 -5.54
CA PHE A 662 -11.65 12.71 -4.66
C PHE A 662 -12.10 11.24 -4.74
N ARG A 663 -11.97 10.59 -5.91
CA ARG A 663 -12.26 9.17 -6.11
C ARG A 663 -11.11 8.28 -5.64
N GLU A 664 -9.88 8.69 -5.92
CA GLU A 664 -8.64 7.97 -5.58
C GLU A 664 -8.47 7.81 -4.06
N PHE A 665 -8.79 8.85 -3.29
CA PHE A 665 -8.78 8.83 -1.82
C PHE A 665 -10.13 8.39 -1.21
N ALA A 666 -11.07 7.89 -2.03
CA ALA A 666 -12.35 7.30 -1.63
C ALA A 666 -13.20 8.11 -0.60
N PHE A 667 -13.10 9.45 -0.59
CA PHE A 667 -13.88 10.29 0.31
C PHE A 667 -15.39 10.05 0.11
N LYS A 668 -16.16 10.07 1.20
CA LYS A 668 -17.63 9.94 1.14
C LYS A 668 -18.31 11.30 0.98
N SER A 669 -17.74 12.35 1.58
CA SER A 669 -18.30 13.70 1.56
C SER A 669 -17.24 14.77 1.29
N VAL A 670 -17.65 15.89 0.68
CA VAL A 670 -16.77 17.06 0.44
C VAL A 670 -17.45 18.34 0.91
N LEU A 671 -16.79 19.06 1.82
CA LEU A 671 -17.19 20.37 2.32
C LEU A 671 -16.36 21.46 1.63
N PHE A 672 -16.92 22.06 0.59
CA PHE A 672 -16.35 23.24 -0.05
C PHE A 672 -16.58 24.48 0.83
N VAL A 673 -15.54 25.28 1.05
CA VAL A 673 -15.62 26.52 1.83
C VAL A 673 -15.18 27.71 0.98
N THR A 674 -15.99 28.76 0.94
CA THR A 674 -15.80 29.92 0.03
C THR A 674 -16.28 31.21 0.69
N ALA A 675 -15.71 32.36 0.32
CA ALA A 675 -16.00 33.66 0.92
C ALA A 675 -16.39 34.71 -0.14
N ILE A 676 -17.53 35.38 0.09
CA ILE A 676 -18.13 36.44 -0.74
C ILE A 676 -17.94 37.80 -0.06
N ASP A 677 -17.83 38.86 -0.86
CA ASP A 677 -17.81 40.23 -0.37
C ASP A 677 -19.18 40.62 0.23
N SER A 678 -19.17 41.19 1.43
CA SER A 678 -20.37 41.55 2.19
C SER A 678 -21.31 42.55 1.50
N THR A 679 -20.83 43.30 0.51
CA THR A 679 -21.66 44.21 -0.32
C THR A 679 -22.66 43.47 -1.21
N TYR A 680 -22.54 42.15 -1.36
CA TYR A 680 -23.52 41.30 -2.05
C TYR A 680 -24.54 40.63 -1.11
N ARG A 681 -24.57 40.98 0.19
CA ARG A 681 -25.63 40.55 1.10
C ARG A 681 -26.97 41.16 0.72
N THR A 682 -28.02 40.36 0.82
CA THR A 682 -29.43 40.80 0.86
C THR A 682 -29.90 40.96 2.31
N ASP A 683 -31.07 41.57 2.54
CA ASP A 683 -31.58 41.85 3.88
C ASP A 683 -31.76 40.59 4.75
N ASP A 684 -32.25 39.49 4.16
CA ASP A 684 -32.34 38.18 4.83
C ASP A 684 -30.97 37.64 5.25
N GLN A 685 -29.92 38.01 4.51
CA GLN A 685 -28.53 37.64 4.74
C GLN A 685 -27.80 38.60 5.70
N MET A 686 -28.48 39.58 6.31
CA MET A 686 -27.90 40.36 7.40
C MET A 686 -27.94 39.63 8.76
N ARG A 687 -28.74 38.56 8.89
CA ARG A 687 -28.95 37.82 10.16
C ARG A 687 -27.79 36.91 10.56
N THR A 688 -26.92 36.53 9.63
CA THR A 688 -25.76 35.64 9.84
C THR A 688 -24.67 35.99 8.82
N PRO A 689 -23.37 35.93 9.17
CA PRO A 689 -22.30 36.05 8.18
C PRO A 689 -22.05 34.73 7.41
N LEU A 690 -22.72 33.65 7.79
CA LEU A 690 -22.56 32.30 7.25
C LEU A 690 -23.84 31.74 6.61
N PHE A 691 -23.66 31.05 5.50
CA PHE A 691 -24.69 30.45 4.66
C PHE A 691 -24.26 29.05 4.25
N HIS A 692 -25.22 28.22 3.85
CA HIS A 692 -24.92 26.92 3.29
C HIS A 692 -25.81 26.59 2.08
N PHE A 693 -25.20 25.92 1.11
CA PHE A 693 -25.84 25.41 -0.09
C PHE A 693 -25.56 23.90 -0.19
N THR A 694 -26.63 23.13 -0.38
CA THR A 694 -26.58 21.66 -0.39
C THR A 694 -27.24 21.17 -1.68
N PRO A 695 -26.48 20.83 -2.74
CA PRO A 695 -27.05 20.32 -4.00
C PRO A 695 -27.68 18.93 -3.85
N VAL A 696 -27.34 18.20 -2.79
CA VAL A 696 -27.85 16.87 -2.44
C VAL A 696 -28.41 16.84 -1.01
N ASP A 697 -29.13 15.78 -0.65
CA ASP A 697 -29.75 15.64 0.67
C ASP A 697 -28.78 15.03 1.70
N LEU A 698 -28.09 15.88 2.45
CA LEU A 698 -27.04 15.49 3.39
C LEU A 698 -27.53 14.87 4.71
N ARG A 699 -28.84 14.64 4.90
CA ARG A 699 -29.40 14.18 6.18
C ARG A 699 -28.82 12.86 6.71
N ASN A 700 -28.33 12.00 5.83
CA ASN A 700 -27.75 10.70 6.16
C ASN A 700 -26.22 10.64 5.94
N SER A 701 -25.54 11.78 5.74
CA SER A 701 -24.10 11.82 5.46
C SER A 701 -23.27 12.35 6.63
N ALA A 702 -21.94 12.25 6.50
CA ALA A 702 -20.98 12.86 7.44
C ALA A 702 -21.02 14.41 7.45
N LEU A 703 -21.81 15.04 6.55
CA LEU A 703 -22.12 16.47 6.57
C LEU A 703 -23.54 16.79 7.07
N SER A 704 -24.26 15.82 7.64
CA SER A 704 -25.61 16.02 8.20
C SER A 704 -25.72 17.21 9.17
N GLN A 705 -24.70 17.45 10.00
CA GLN A 705 -24.62 18.61 10.89
C GLN A 705 -24.68 19.96 10.17
N LEU A 706 -24.23 20.05 8.90
CA LEU A 706 -24.39 21.26 8.07
C LEU A 706 -25.87 21.64 7.89
N THR A 707 -26.80 20.68 7.99
CA THR A 707 -28.25 20.91 7.89
C THR A 707 -28.91 21.31 9.21
N LEU A 708 -28.19 21.21 10.34
CA LEU A 708 -28.67 21.50 11.69
C LEU A 708 -28.18 22.86 12.23
N LEU A 709 -27.23 23.50 11.55
CA LEU A 709 -26.79 24.85 11.91
C LEU A 709 -27.91 25.88 11.65
N PRO A 710 -28.11 26.89 12.53
CA PRO A 710 -29.11 27.94 12.37
C PRO A 710 -28.65 29.02 11.36
N LEU A 711 -28.38 28.59 10.12
CA LEU A 711 -27.93 29.44 9.02
C LEU A 711 -29.05 29.61 7.99
N TYR A 712 -28.91 30.59 7.09
CA TYR A 712 -29.80 30.70 5.93
C TYR A 712 -29.41 29.64 4.89
N THR A 713 -30.33 28.70 4.64
CA THR A 713 -30.20 27.57 3.71
C THR A 713 -30.74 27.90 2.33
N THR A 714 -30.15 27.36 1.26
CA THR A 714 -30.84 27.21 -0.03
C THR A 714 -30.51 25.90 -0.73
N ARG A 715 -31.49 25.34 -1.44
CA ARG A 715 -31.34 24.16 -2.32
C ARG A 715 -31.11 24.52 -3.80
N THR A 716 -31.22 25.79 -4.15
CA THR A 716 -30.94 26.30 -5.51
C THR A 716 -30.06 27.55 -5.44
N PRO A 717 -28.98 27.65 -6.22
CA PRO A 717 -28.22 28.90 -6.32
C PRO A 717 -29.13 29.98 -6.93
N ASN A 718 -29.43 31.03 -6.17
CA ASN A 718 -30.17 32.15 -6.72
C ASN A 718 -29.33 32.81 -7.84
N GLN A 719 -29.91 33.06 -9.01
CA GLN A 719 -29.16 33.53 -10.19
C GLN A 719 -28.49 34.90 -9.97
N SER A 720 -28.92 35.66 -8.96
CA SER A 720 -28.31 36.92 -8.53
C SER A 720 -27.00 36.77 -7.74
N LEU A 721 -26.72 35.60 -7.15
CA LEU A 721 -25.60 35.43 -6.21
C LEU A 721 -24.25 35.36 -6.95
N ARG A 722 -23.42 36.40 -6.79
CA ARG A 722 -22.06 36.44 -7.36
C ARG A 722 -21.11 35.51 -6.60
N LEU A 723 -21.04 34.26 -7.04
CA LEU A 723 -20.10 33.24 -6.52
C LEU A 723 -18.64 33.55 -6.95
N PRO A 724 -17.72 33.79 -6.00
CA PRO A 724 -16.36 34.26 -6.27
C PRO A 724 -15.36 33.09 -6.40
N GLY A 725 -14.08 33.38 -6.19
CA GLY A 725 -12.99 32.41 -6.29
C GLY A 725 -12.63 32.05 -7.73
N GLY A 726 -12.46 33.08 -8.56
CA GLY A 726 -12.06 32.95 -9.96
C GLY A 726 -13.02 32.11 -10.84
N GLY A 727 -14.25 31.86 -10.36
CA GLY A 727 -15.24 30.99 -11.00
C GLY A 727 -15.21 29.52 -10.56
N LEU A 728 -14.27 29.09 -9.71
CA LEU A 728 -14.21 27.69 -9.22
C LEU A 728 -15.46 27.34 -8.40
N THR A 729 -15.86 28.20 -7.46
CA THR A 729 -17.09 28.04 -6.66
C THR A 729 -18.32 27.80 -7.54
N LYS A 730 -18.50 28.62 -8.59
CA LYS A 730 -19.62 28.48 -9.54
C LYS A 730 -19.57 27.15 -10.29
N ARG A 731 -18.37 26.67 -10.65
CA ARG A 731 -18.18 25.42 -11.41
C ARG A 731 -18.48 24.19 -10.57
N PHE A 732 -17.94 24.09 -9.35
CA PHE A 732 -18.30 23.00 -8.43
C PHE A 732 -19.78 23.04 -8.02
N ILE A 733 -20.43 24.22 -7.96
CA ILE A 733 -21.88 24.31 -7.74
C ILE A 733 -22.70 23.91 -8.97
N SER A 734 -22.21 24.16 -10.20
CA SER A 734 -22.91 23.80 -11.45
C SER A 734 -22.64 22.36 -11.90
N SER A 735 -21.58 21.74 -11.36
CA SER A 735 -21.15 20.37 -11.64
C SER A 735 -20.49 19.82 -10.37
N PRO A 736 -21.27 19.47 -9.32
CA PRO A 736 -20.73 18.87 -8.11
C PRO A 736 -20.08 17.52 -8.43
N PRO A 737 -19.12 17.04 -7.61
CA PRO A 737 -18.51 15.73 -7.80
C PRO A 737 -19.56 14.61 -7.79
N GLU A 738 -19.54 13.77 -8.83
CA GLU A 738 -20.46 12.64 -8.92
C GLU A 738 -20.27 11.65 -7.76
N LYS A 739 -21.38 11.13 -7.23
CA LYS A 739 -21.43 10.17 -6.12
C LYS A 739 -20.86 10.63 -4.77
N LEU A 740 -20.56 11.92 -4.57
CA LEU A 740 -20.09 12.45 -3.28
C LEU A 740 -21.14 13.32 -2.58
N ASP A 741 -21.28 13.12 -1.27
CA ASP A 741 -22.10 13.96 -0.40
C ASP A 741 -21.48 15.36 -0.30
N THR A 742 -21.97 16.27 -1.14
CA THR A 742 -21.36 17.58 -1.36
C THR A 742 -22.09 18.68 -0.60
N GLY A 743 -21.36 19.43 0.23
CA GLY A 743 -21.85 20.61 0.92
C GLY A 743 -21.00 21.84 0.62
N PHE A 744 -21.62 23.03 0.59
CA PHE A 744 -20.93 24.30 0.46
C PHE A 744 -21.21 25.18 1.68
N LEU A 745 -20.16 25.59 2.39
CA LEU A 745 -20.21 26.62 3.43
C LEU A 745 -19.71 27.94 2.84
N ILE A 746 -20.52 29.00 3.01
CA ILE A 746 -20.29 30.29 2.35
C ILE A 746 -20.20 31.38 3.42
N TRP A 747 -19.04 32.03 3.53
CA TRP A 747 -18.77 33.20 4.36
C TRP A 747 -19.11 34.50 3.60
N MET A 748 -19.53 35.55 4.31
CA MET A 748 -19.70 36.91 3.78
C MET A 748 -18.78 37.88 4.54
N GLY A 749 -17.61 38.21 3.97
CA GLY A 749 -16.55 38.99 4.62
C GLY A 749 -16.15 40.28 3.88
N MET A 750 -15.04 40.87 4.31
CA MET A 750 -14.37 42.01 3.67
C MET A 750 -12.85 41.80 3.76
N GLU A 751 -12.09 42.33 2.80
CA GLU A 751 -10.62 42.23 2.83
C GLU A 751 -10.02 43.05 3.99
N GLY A 752 -9.02 42.48 4.67
CA GLY A 752 -8.44 43.01 5.90
C GLY A 752 -7.89 41.89 6.80
N ASP A 753 -7.64 42.20 8.08
CA ASP A 753 -7.22 41.21 9.09
C ASP A 753 -8.39 40.29 9.50
N ASN A 754 -8.58 39.19 8.76
CA ASN A 754 -9.68 38.23 8.93
C ASN A 754 -9.34 37.09 9.92
N ARG A 755 -8.39 37.27 10.85
CA ARG A 755 -7.95 36.19 11.77
C ARG A 755 -9.07 35.65 12.67
N GLU A 756 -9.91 36.52 13.22
CA GLU A 756 -11.02 36.09 14.07
C GLU A 756 -12.19 35.50 13.25
N ASP A 757 -12.43 36.01 12.04
CA ASP A 757 -13.39 35.43 11.10
C ASP A 757 -12.96 34.01 10.67
N ALA A 758 -11.67 33.80 10.44
CA ALA A 758 -11.10 32.49 10.14
C ALA A 758 -11.26 31.51 11.32
N LYS A 759 -11.09 31.95 12.58
CA LYS A 759 -11.40 31.13 13.77
C LYS A 759 -12.88 30.80 13.86
N LEU A 760 -13.78 31.74 13.58
CA LEU A 760 -15.23 31.51 13.58
C LEU A 760 -15.63 30.48 12.52
N VAL A 761 -15.08 30.59 11.30
CA VAL A 761 -15.28 29.63 10.22
C VAL A 761 -14.69 28.26 10.58
N ALA A 762 -13.49 28.19 11.15
CA ALA A 762 -12.87 26.94 11.61
C ALA A 762 -13.69 26.24 12.71
N ASN A 763 -14.25 26.99 13.66
CA ASN A 763 -15.14 26.48 14.71
C ASN A 763 -16.44 25.90 14.12
N VAL A 764 -17.04 26.59 13.14
CA VAL A 764 -18.22 26.07 12.42
C VAL A 764 -17.89 24.81 11.61
N ILE A 765 -16.72 24.74 10.95
CA ILE A 765 -16.25 23.52 10.28
C ILE A 765 -16.07 22.38 11.30
N ALA A 766 -15.45 22.64 12.46
CA ALA A 766 -15.27 21.63 13.50
C ALA A 766 -16.61 21.10 14.04
N LYS A 767 -17.66 21.92 14.10
CA LYS A 767 -19.02 21.49 14.45
C LYS A 767 -19.69 20.67 13.36
N ILE A 768 -19.51 21.04 12.09
CA ILE A 768 -19.99 20.24 10.95
C ILE A 768 -19.35 18.84 10.96
N LEU A 769 -18.06 18.76 11.30
CA LEU A 769 -17.29 17.53 11.37
C LEU A 769 -17.41 16.78 12.72
N SER A 770 -18.18 17.30 13.69
CA SER A 770 -18.32 16.74 15.06
C SER A 770 -16.98 16.55 15.83
N ILE A 771 -16.01 17.44 15.59
CA ILE A 771 -14.67 17.44 16.22
C ILE A 771 -14.44 18.65 17.15
N ASP A 772 -15.43 19.51 17.35
CA ASP A 772 -15.29 20.75 18.15
C ASP A 772 -14.90 20.48 19.60
N GLN A 773 -15.36 19.36 20.19
CA GLN A 773 -14.93 18.90 21.52
C GLN A 773 -13.44 18.53 21.61
N LYS A 774 -12.79 18.20 20.47
CA LYS A 774 -11.34 17.96 20.41
C LYS A 774 -10.55 19.28 20.30
N ALA A 775 -11.14 20.36 19.80
CA ALA A 775 -10.52 21.67 19.64
C ALA A 775 -10.52 22.51 20.94
N LYS A 776 -9.84 22.01 21.98
CA LYS A 776 -9.78 22.67 23.30
C LYS A 776 -9.09 24.03 23.27
N ASP A 777 -7.99 24.14 22.51
CA ASP A 777 -7.22 25.38 22.32
C ASP A 777 -6.99 25.62 20.82
N TRP A 778 -7.59 26.69 20.28
CA TRP A 778 -7.44 27.07 18.87
C TRP A 778 -6.06 27.68 18.61
N LYS A 779 -5.21 26.96 17.89
CA LYS A 779 -3.85 27.39 17.54
C LYS A 779 -3.86 28.17 16.22
N ILE A 780 -2.94 29.14 16.13
CA ILE A 780 -2.60 29.84 14.88
C ILE A 780 -1.22 29.37 14.39
N PRO A 781 -0.97 29.34 13.07
CA PRO A 781 0.33 28.94 12.52
C PRO A 781 1.39 30.04 12.74
N GLU A 782 2.67 29.74 12.47
CA GLU A 782 3.79 30.59 12.88
C GLU A 782 3.97 31.83 12.00
N SER A 783 3.69 31.75 10.69
CA SER A 783 3.69 32.90 9.78
C SER A 783 2.72 34.00 10.20
N TRP A 784 1.63 33.66 10.88
CA TRP A 784 0.67 34.63 11.42
C TRP A 784 1.24 35.42 12.61
N LYS A 785 2.29 34.91 13.27
CA LYS A 785 3.01 35.57 14.37
C LYS A 785 4.18 36.40 13.83
N GLN A 786 4.91 35.88 12.83
CA GLN A 786 6.20 36.43 12.39
C GLN A 786 6.17 37.26 11.09
N GLY A 787 5.17 37.07 10.21
CA GLY A 787 5.19 37.65 8.85
C GLY A 787 3.92 38.39 8.41
N LEU A 788 2.80 38.26 9.14
CA LEU A 788 1.49 38.77 8.71
C LEU A 788 1.44 40.30 8.50
N PHE A 789 2.22 41.05 9.28
CA PHE A 789 2.33 42.51 9.18
C PHE A 789 3.70 42.94 8.61
N GLY A 790 4.33 42.04 7.84
CA GLY A 790 5.76 42.09 7.51
C GLY A 790 6.62 41.36 8.54
N PRO A 791 7.93 41.20 8.27
CA PRO A 791 8.89 40.73 9.27
C PRO A 791 8.94 41.73 10.44
N PRO A 792 9.38 41.31 11.65
CA PRO A 792 9.51 42.22 12.78
C PRO A 792 10.43 43.40 12.42
N ASN A 793 9.89 44.62 12.51
CA ASN A 793 10.67 45.84 12.34
C ASN A 793 11.82 45.87 13.35
N ASP A 794 12.99 46.30 12.91
CA ASP A 794 14.07 46.65 13.85
C ASP A 794 13.60 47.80 14.75
N GLY A 795 13.47 47.51 16.05
CA GLY A 795 12.99 48.47 17.04
C GLY A 795 13.84 49.74 17.13
N THR A 796 15.13 49.66 16.74
CA THR A 796 16.04 50.81 16.73
C THR A 796 15.70 51.86 15.67
N LEU A 797 14.82 51.55 14.70
CA LEU A 797 14.38 52.48 13.66
C LEU A 797 13.23 53.41 14.10
N TYR A 798 12.59 53.16 15.25
CA TYR A 798 11.39 53.89 15.68
C TYR A 798 11.52 54.68 16.99
N GLY A 799 12.64 54.55 17.72
CA GLY A 799 12.99 55.35 18.91
C GLY A 799 13.02 54.56 20.21
#